data_AF-A0AAD6BU51-F1
#
_entry.id   AF-A0AAD6BU51-F1
#
_cell.length_a   1.000
_cell.length_b   1.000
_cell.length_c   1.000
_cell.angle_alpha   90.00
_cell.angle_beta   90.00
_cell.angle_gamma   90.00
#
_symmetry.space_group_name_H-M   'P 1'
#
loop_
_entity.id
_entity.type
_entity.pdbx_description
1 polymer ?
#
loop_
_entity_poly.entity_id
_entity_poly.type
_entity_poly.pdbx_seq_one_letter_code
_entity_poly.pdbx_strand_id
1 'polypeptide(L)'
;MTDTGEGDEEFHFLRTGDEVVLQSTFTSQEEHVKLCLAAEGFGSRLCRLEPTSNCKNVPPDLSVCGFVLAQCLSVRALKEMLAHSVHLAAEVGAGGSHRTLLYGQAVLFLHSYSGMYLSCLSSSHTSTDKLAFDVGLQEDKAGEACWWTVHPASRQRSEGEKVRVGDDLILVNVSSERYLHLSFGTAVDNKSLSDSLIVNAAFQQTLWSVAPICSGGYLKGDDTLRLLHSHSDACLTIPSTEQGEELQRIMHYEIGSVSSHARSLWRLEILRVVWSGRHTCWGQPFRLRHVTTGRYLGLTEEKGLHLVDRDKADIITTSFCFRSSKEKFDAGTKTNVDGMGIPEIKYGDSICYVQHVDSGLWLTYQAVDASTRMGGAQRKAILHSEGHMDDGLTLSRSQREESHTARLIRSATLLFTCFIRKLDGSSQQENLKSVSLPMEIVTCSLQDLIKYFQLPSEGQSHEAKQNNMRALKSRQNMFQEEGVIDLVLDCIDRLHHYSGGSHFAEVAQSDKGEEWETILNRFYELLAALIRGNRVNCAHFSSSLDWLISRLDRLEASCGVLEVLHCVLVESPEALNAIKEGHIQSIISFLDKHGCNHKVLEVLCSLCVCHGVAVRSNQNLICDNLLPDRDLLLQTRLANQVTRSGRPVKMTARAQRRMLNEVKKNPRVS
;
A
#
# COMPACT_ATOMS: atom_id res chain seq x y z
N MET A 1 8.38 -43.03 47.92
CA MET A 1 9.04 -43.47 46.66
C MET A 1 7.96 -43.78 45.66
N THR A 2 7.73 -42.84 44.74
CA THR A 2 7.08 -43.03 43.45
C THR A 2 7.67 -41.93 42.58
N ASP A 3 8.51 -42.34 41.64
CA ASP A 3 9.28 -41.51 40.71
C ASP A 3 8.43 -40.43 40.07
N THR A 4 8.79 -39.18 40.34
CA THR A 4 8.57 -38.06 39.42
C THR A 4 9.55 -38.25 38.26
N GLY A 5 9.04 -38.63 37.10
CA GLY A 5 9.80 -38.65 35.86
C GLY A 5 10.32 -37.25 35.54
N GLU A 6 11.63 -37.08 35.65
CA GLU A 6 12.38 -36.02 34.98
C GLU A 6 12.35 -36.27 33.46
N GLY A 7 12.11 -35.22 32.67
CA GLY A 7 12.51 -35.18 31.26
C GLY A 7 11.43 -35.41 30.21
N ASP A 8 10.41 -34.55 30.15
CA ASP A 8 9.85 -34.16 28.86
C ASP A 8 10.40 -32.76 28.54
N GLU A 9 11.45 -32.69 27.72
CA GLU A 9 11.77 -31.45 27.01
C GLU A 9 10.51 -31.05 26.23
N GLU A 10 9.86 -29.93 26.58
CA GLU A 10 8.64 -29.45 25.91
C GLU A 10 8.97 -29.06 24.45
N PHE A 11 8.99 -30.03 23.55
CA PHE A 11 9.18 -29.77 22.12
C PHE A 11 7.92 -29.11 21.55
N HIS A 12 8.06 -27.85 21.13
CA HIS A 12 7.02 -27.17 20.36
C HIS A 12 7.06 -27.62 18.89
N PHE A 13 5.89 -27.91 18.32
CA PHE A 13 5.71 -28.34 16.93
C PHE A 13 4.94 -27.30 16.14
N LEU A 14 5.25 -27.16 14.84
CA LEU A 14 4.54 -26.25 13.94
C LEU A 14 3.16 -26.78 13.58
N ARG A 15 2.15 -25.90 13.56
CA ARG A 15 0.76 -26.23 13.26
C ARG A 15 0.15 -25.29 12.23
N THR A 16 -0.90 -25.76 11.56
CA THR A 16 -1.71 -24.90 10.69
C THR A 16 -2.30 -23.73 11.49
N GLY A 17 -2.23 -22.54 10.91
CA GLY A 17 -2.63 -21.27 11.53
C GLY A 17 -1.52 -20.55 12.31
N ASP A 18 -0.37 -21.19 12.52
CA ASP A 18 0.79 -20.51 13.11
C ASP A 18 1.37 -19.51 12.11
N GLU A 19 1.75 -18.34 12.61
CA GLU A 19 2.54 -17.36 11.87
C GLU A 19 4.02 -17.70 12.06
N VAL A 20 4.81 -17.61 11.01
CA VAL A 20 6.19 -18.04 10.98
C VAL A 20 7.05 -17.12 10.13
N VAL A 21 8.35 -17.09 10.41
CA VAL A 21 9.35 -16.44 9.55
C VAL A 21 10.29 -17.50 9.00
N LEU A 22 10.62 -17.39 7.71
CA LEU A 22 11.62 -18.22 7.05
C LEU A 22 12.98 -17.52 7.14
N GLN A 23 13.92 -18.10 7.87
CA GLN A 23 15.28 -17.59 8.04
C GLN A 23 16.29 -18.52 7.39
N SER A 24 17.30 -17.97 6.74
CA SER A 24 18.44 -18.73 6.25
C SER A 24 19.75 -18.03 6.63
N THR A 25 20.83 -18.80 6.68
CA THR A 25 22.17 -18.29 6.96
C THR A 25 23.04 -18.53 5.74
N PHE A 26 23.58 -17.45 5.18
CA PHE A 26 24.51 -17.50 4.07
C PHE A 26 25.92 -17.19 4.55
N THR A 27 26.90 -17.95 4.07
CA THR A 27 28.30 -17.82 4.46
C THR A 27 29.17 -17.67 3.23
N SER A 28 29.87 -16.53 3.11
CA SER A 28 30.81 -16.26 2.01
C SER A 28 31.98 -15.43 2.54
N GLN A 29 33.21 -15.81 2.17
CA GLN A 29 34.45 -15.09 2.51
C GLN A 29 34.55 -14.63 3.98
N GLU A 30 34.30 -15.55 4.93
CA GLU A 30 34.33 -15.33 6.40
C GLU A 30 33.19 -14.49 7.00
N GLU A 31 32.28 -13.93 6.20
CA GLU A 31 31.08 -13.25 6.70
C GLU A 31 29.88 -14.20 6.81
N HIS A 32 29.21 -14.18 7.98
CA HIS A 32 27.99 -14.92 8.27
C HIS A 32 26.78 -13.98 8.25
N VAL A 33 25.94 -14.09 7.21
CA VAL A 33 24.77 -13.24 7.05
C VAL A 33 23.50 -14.05 7.29
N LYS A 34 22.72 -13.66 8.31
CA LYS A 34 21.38 -14.17 8.58
C LYS A 34 20.37 -13.32 7.84
N LEU A 35 19.51 -13.97 7.06
CA LEU A 35 18.55 -13.33 6.16
C LEU A 35 17.18 -13.93 6.42
N CYS A 36 16.15 -13.09 6.43
CA CYS A 36 14.75 -13.52 6.45
C CYS A 36 14.13 -13.32 5.07
N LEU A 37 13.29 -14.27 4.65
CA LEU A 37 12.46 -14.08 3.46
C LEU A 37 11.45 -12.97 3.75
N ALA A 38 11.38 -11.98 2.87
CA ALA A 38 10.48 -10.85 2.99
C ALA A 38 9.75 -10.59 1.67
N ALA A 39 8.56 -10.00 1.74
CA ALA A 39 7.86 -9.53 0.56
C ALA A 39 7.02 -8.31 0.90
N GLU A 40 6.99 -7.28 0.04
CA GLU A 40 6.13 -6.12 0.29
C GLU A 40 4.69 -6.43 -0.10
N GLY A 41 4.49 -7.18 -1.19
CA GLY A 41 3.19 -7.47 -1.79
C GLY A 41 2.62 -6.25 -2.52
N PHE A 42 2.57 -5.10 -1.86
CA PHE A 42 2.21 -3.81 -2.45
C PHE A 42 3.28 -3.32 -3.43
N GLY A 43 2.90 -3.03 -4.68
CA GLY A 43 3.80 -2.48 -5.71
C GLY A 43 4.83 -3.44 -6.28
N SER A 44 5.23 -4.46 -5.54
CA SER A 44 6.11 -5.54 -5.99
C SER A 44 5.60 -6.89 -5.52
N ARG A 45 5.49 -7.82 -6.46
CA ARG A 45 5.15 -9.22 -6.20
C ARG A 45 6.37 -10.10 -5.93
N LEU A 46 7.58 -9.60 -6.14
CA LEU A 46 8.80 -10.39 -5.93
C LEU A 46 9.16 -10.47 -4.45
N CYS A 47 9.70 -11.61 -4.04
CA CYS A 47 10.30 -11.77 -2.72
C CYS A 47 11.69 -11.11 -2.69
N ARG A 48 12.06 -10.63 -1.51
CA ARG A 48 13.38 -10.05 -1.19
C ARG A 48 13.92 -10.64 0.10
N LEU A 49 15.12 -10.24 0.47
CA LEU A 49 15.79 -10.67 1.70
C LEU A 49 15.93 -9.51 2.65
N GLU A 50 15.59 -9.75 3.91
CA GLU A 50 15.75 -8.78 4.99
C GLU A 50 16.90 -9.24 5.91
N PRO A 51 18.02 -8.50 5.97
CA PRO A 51 19.16 -8.89 6.79
C PRO A 51 18.86 -8.72 8.29
N THR A 52 19.15 -9.76 9.06
CA THR A 52 18.92 -9.80 10.52
C THR A 52 20.21 -9.90 11.33
N SER A 53 21.38 -10.03 10.69
CA SER A 53 22.68 -10.09 11.37
C SER A 53 23.04 -8.81 12.15
N ASN A 54 22.75 -7.64 11.60
CA ASN A 54 23.13 -6.34 12.19
C ASN A 54 22.01 -5.70 13.04
N CYS A 55 21.11 -6.51 13.62
CA CYS A 55 19.91 -6.04 14.31
C CYS A 55 20.18 -5.10 15.51
N LYS A 56 21.42 -5.14 16.05
CA LYS A 56 21.87 -4.26 17.14
C LYS A 56 22.02 -2.80 16.70
N ASN A 57 22.51 -2.57 15.47
CA ASN A 57 22.77 -1.23 14.96
C ASN A 57 21.64 -0.76 14.06
N VAL A 58 21.10 -1.66 13.22
CA VAL A 58 20.02 -1.34 12.28
C VAL A 58 18.87 -2.33 12.51
N PRO A 59 17.67 -1.87 12.92
CA PRO A 59 16.52 -2.76 13.11
C PRO A 59 16.09 -3.41 11.77
N PRO A 60 15.84 -4.74 11.74
CA PRO A 60 15.26 -5.43 10.59
C PRO A 60 13.75 -5.15 10.48
N ASP A 61 13.22 -5.04 9.26
CA ASP A 61 11.77 -4.91 9.05
C ASP A 61 11.06 -6.26 9.05
N LEU A 62 10.81 -6.83 10.24
CA LEU A 62 10.19 -8.15 10.39
C LEU A 62 8.72 -8.21 9.95
N SER A 63 8.05 -7.07 9.86
CA SER A 63 6.61 -7.01 9.55
C SER A 63 6.23 -7.47 8.13
N VAL A 64 7.21 -7.53 7.22
CA VAL A 64 7.08 -8.10 5.85
C VAL A 64 7.70 -9.49 5.72
N CYS A 65 8.17 -10.05 6.83
CA CYS A 65 8.78 -11.37 6.87
C CYS A 65 7.82 -12.46 7.39
N GLY A 66 6.63 -12.08 7.85
CA GLY A 66 5.64 -12.99 8.43
C GLY A 66 4.84 -13.75 7.39
N PHE A 67 4.75 -15.07 7.55
CA PHE A 67 3.93 -15.98 6.76
C PHE A 67 3.07 -16.86 7.66
N VAL A 68 1.81 -17.06 7.32
CA VAL A 68 0.92 -17.99 8.01
C VAL A 68 0.91 -19.34 7.29
N LEU A 69 1.00 -20.42 8.06
CA LEU A 69 0.78 -21.78 7.59
C LEU A 69 -0.72 -22.00 7.33
N ALA A 70 -1.21 -21.58 6.16
CA ALA A 70 -2.62 -21.53 5.85
C ALA A 70 -3.24 -22.93 5.69
N GLN A 71 -2.53 -23.84 5.03
CA GLN A 71 -2.99 -25.20 4.79
C GLN A 71 -1.82 -26.18 4.67
N CYS A 72 -1.98 -27.37 5.24
CA CYS A 72 -1.03 -28.49 5.11
C CYS A 72 -1.78 -29.73 4.61
N LEU A 73 -1.34 -30.31 3.50
CA LEU A 73 -1.94 -31.49 2.87
C LEU A 73 -0.88 -32.54 2.56
N SER A 74 -1.27 -33.81 2.47
CA SER A 74 -0.43 -34.80 1.80
C SER A 74 -0.41 -34.51 0.30
N VAL A 75 0.68 -34.88 -0.38
CA VAL A 75 0.82 -34.67 -1.84
C VAL A 75 -0.32 -35.34 -2.63
N ARG A 76 -0.84 -36.48 -2.14
CA ARG A 76 -2.00 -37.16 -2.76
C ARG A 76 -3.28 -36.35 -2.62
N ALA A 77 -3.57 -35.87 -1.41
CA ALA A 77 -4.75 -35.04 -1.15
C ALA A 77 -4.70 -33.72 -1.92
N LEU A 78 -3.50 -33.14 -2.11
CA LEU A 78 -3.31 -31.97 -2.96
C LEU A 78 -3.70 -32.24 -4.42
N LYS A 79 -3.24 -33.37 -4.99
CA LYS A 79 -3.59 -33.75 -6.36
C LYS A 79 -5.10 -33.98 -6.54
N GLU A 80 -5.75 -34.62 -5.57
CA GLU A 80 -7.20 -34.81 -5.58
C GLU A 80 -7.95 -33.47 -5.50
N MET A 81 -7.51 -32.56 -4.64
CA MET A 81 -8.10 -31.22 -4.51
C MET A 81 -7.99 -30.42 -5.81
N LEU A 82 -6.83 -30.47 -6.49
CA LEU A 82 -6.61 -29.76 -7.75
C LEU A 82 -7.45 -30.36 -8.90
N ALA A 83 -7.65 -31.68 -8.91
CA ALA A 83 -8.48 -32.37 -9.91
C ALA A 83 -9.98 -32.05 -9.78
N HIS A 84 -10.46 -31.64 -8.60
CA HIS A 84 -11.88 -31.38 -8.32
C HIS A 84 -12.24 -29.89 -8.15
N SER A 85 -11.40 -28.99 -8.63
CA SER A 85 -11.52 -27.53 -8.47
C SER A 85 -12.83 -26.91 -8.99
N VAL A 86 -13.66 -27.64 -9.74
CA VAL A 86 -14.97 -27.14 -10.24
C VAL A 86 -16.12 -27.36 -9.24
N HIS A 87 -16.01 -28.24 -8.23
CA HIS A 87 -17.16 -28.60 -7.40
C HIS A 87 -16.96 -28.65 -5.87
N LEU A 88 -15.74 -28.47 -5.35
CA LEU A 88 -15.45 -28.64 -3.90
C LEU A 88 -15.14 -27.34 -3.13
N ALA A 89 -15.21 -26.17 -3.79
CA ALA A 89 -15.01 -24.88 -3.11
C ALA A 89 -16.03 -24.60 -2.00
N ALA A 90 -17.14 -25.33 -1.95
CA ALA A 90 -18.18 -25.20 -0.93
C ALA A 90 -18.12 -26.24 0.20
N GLU A 91 -17.34 -27.33 0.09
CA GLU A 91 -17.39 -28.45 1.08
C GLU A 91 -16.04 -28.88 1.68
N VAL A 92 -14.91 -28.27 1.30
CA VAL A 92 -13.75 -28.20 2.21
C VAL A 92 -13.85 -26.88 2.96
N GLY A 93 -14.88 -26.78 3.80
CA GLY A 93 -14.97 -25.71 4.79
C GLY A 93 -13.66 -25.63 5.56
N ALA A 94 -13.32 -24.41 5.98
CA ALA A 94 -12.27 -24.06 6.92
C ALA A 94 -12.39 -24.88 8.22
N GLY A 95 -12.03 -26.15 8.14
CA GLY A 95 -12.04 -27.12 9.22
C GLY A 95 -10.88 -26.81 10.13
N GLY A 96 -11.15 -25.94 11.10
CA GLY A 96 -10.27 -25.57 12.19
C GLY A 96 -9.84 -26.80 12.99
N SER A 97 -8.75 -27.41 12.55
CA SER A 97 -7.94 -28.34 13.31
C SER A 97 -6.52 -27.83 13.19
N HIS A 98 -5.90 -27.46 14.31
CA HIS A 98 -4.47 -27.14 14.37
C HIS A 98 -3.65 -28.40 14.07
N ARG A 99 -3.56 -28.78 12.79
CA ARG A 99 -2.85 -29.98 12.35
C ARG A 99 -1.36 -29.72 12.46
N THR A 100 -0.65 -30.65 13.10
CA THR A 100 0.81 -30.62 13.14
C THR A 100 1.38 -30.85 11.74
N LEU A 101 2.35 -30.03 11.35
CA LEU A 101 3.09 -30.19 10.11
C LEU A 101 4.00 -31.42 10.18
N LEU A 102 3.97 -32.26 9.14
CA LEU A 102 4.83 -33.42 8.97
C LEU A 102 5.77 -33.23 7.78
N TYR A 103 6.99 -33.77 7.87
CA TYR A 103 7.87 -33.90 6.70
C TYR A 103 7.17 -34.69 5.58
N GLY A 104 7.27 -34.20 4.35
CA GLY A 104 6.65 -34.78 3.15
C GLY A 104 5.28 -34.22 2.79
N GLN A 105 4.74 -33.34 3.64
CA GLN A 105 3.50 -32.62 3.33
C GLN A 105 3.76 -31.41 2.44
N ALA A 106 2.75 -31.08 1.64
CA ALA A 106 2.67 -29.83 0.90
C ALA A 106 2.02 -28.75 1.79
N VAL A 107 2.65 -27.59 1.83
CA VAL A 107 2.28 -26.43 2.65
C VAL A 107 1.94 -25.26 1.74
N LEU A 108 0.91 -24.52 2.14
CA LEU A 108 0.51 -23.26 1.56
C LEU A 108 0.87 -22.12 2.52
N PHE A 109 1.82 -21.26 2.10
CA PHE A 109 2.22 -20.08 2.87
C PHE A 109 1.41 -18.87 2.43
N LEU A 110 0.77 -18.21 3.40
CA LEU A 110 0.03 -16.96 3.21
C LEU A 110 0.83 -15.81 3.82
N HIS A 111 1.24 -14.83 3.02
CA HIS A 111 1.96 -13.67 3.53
C HIS A 111 1.06 -12.85 4.48
N SER A 112 1.49 -12.69 5.74
CA SER A 112 0.67 -12.12 6.81
C SER A 112 0.19 -10.70 6.54
N TYR A 113 1.03 -9.90 5.86
CA TYR A 113 0.74 -8.50 5.60
C TYR A 113 -0.16 -8.30 4.38
N SER A 114 0.18 -8.89 3.24
CA SER A 114 -0.56 -8.65 1.97
C SER A 114 -1.74 -9.59 1.77
N GLY A 115 -1.83 -10.71 2.50
CA GLY A 115 -2.86 -11.73 2.29
C GLY A 115 -2.73 -12.49 0.97
N MET A 116 -1.56 -12.43 0.33
CA MET A 116 -1.24 -13.17 -0.90
C MET A 116 -0.47 -14.46 -0.59
N TYR A 117 -0.50 -15.43 -1.50
CA TYR A 117 0.18 -16.72 -1.34
C TYR A 117 1.59 -16.69 -1.93
N LEU A 118 2.55 -17.32 -1.25
CA LEU A 118 3.92 -17.48 -1.74
C LEU A 118 3.97 -18.51 -2.88
N SER A 119 4.49 -18.12 -4.03
CA SER A 119 4.50 -18.95 -5.22
C SER A 119 5.79 -18.86 -6.03
N CYS A 120 6.00 -19.87 -6.87
CA CYS A 120 6.99 -19.83 -7.94
C CYS A 120 6.37 -19.15 -9.16
N LEU A 121 6.96 -18.04 -9.60
CA LEU A 121 6.49 -17.31 -10.78
C LEU A 121 7.03 -17.95 -12.05
N SER A 122 6.38 -17.68 -13.19
CA SER A 122 6.87 -18.14 -14.51
C SER A 122 7.97 -17.24 -15.08
N SER A 123 8.25 -16.10 -14.44
CA SER A 123 9.32 -15.18 -14.82
C SER A 123 10.69 -15.68 -14.34
N SER A 124 11.74 -15.23 -15.01
CA SER A 124 13.15 -15.54 -14.68
C SER A 124 14.05 -14.31 -14.78
N HIS A 125 13.52 -13.13 -14.41
CA HIS A 125 14.19 -11.86 -14.68
C HIS A 125 15.28 -11.51 -13.66
N THR A 126 15.24 -12.08 -12.46
CA THR A 126 16.11 -11.65 -11.36
C THR A 126 17.45 -12.38 -11.30
N SER A 127 17.52 -13.60 -11.83
CA SER A 127 18.68 -14.49 -11.72
C SER A 127 19.58 -14.45 -12.96
N THR A 128 20.89 -14.66 -12.76
CA THR A 128 21.81 -14.98 -13.88
C THR A 128 21.56 -16.38 -14.45
N ASP A 129 20.99 -17.28 -13.65
CA ASP A 129 20.64 -18.63 -14.07
C ASP A 129 19.32 -18.63 -14.83
N LYS A 130 19.38 -18.95 -16.12
CA LYS A 130 18.23 -19.04 -17.02
C LYS A 130 17.25 -20.17 -16.64
N LEU A 131 17.70 -21.13 -15.85
CA LEU A 131 16.90 -22.23 -15.33
C LEU A 131 16.42 -21.96 -13.90
N ALA A 132 16.57 -20.74 -13.38
CA ALA A 132 15.92 -20.33 -12.14
C ALA A 132 14.58 -19.64 -12.45
N PHE A 133 13.59 -19.83 -11.58
CA PHE A 133 12.34 -19.08 -11.62
C PHE A 133 12.32 -18.06 -10.48
N ASP A 134 11.68 -16.92 -10.70
CA ASP A 134 11.52 -15.92 -9.65
C ASP A 134 10.52 -16.43 -8.60
N VAL A 135 10.76 -16.08 -7.33
CA VAL A 135 9.84 -16.39 -6.22
C VAL A 135 9.11 -15.12 -5.82
N GLY A 136 7.79 -15.22 -5.64
CA GLY A 136 6.95 -14.06 -5.39
C GLY A 136 5.61 -14.39 -4.76
N LEU A 137 4.71 -13.42 -4.78
CA LEU A 137 3.37 -13.49 -4.22
C LEU A 137 2.29 -13.45 -5.30
N GLN A 138 1.26 -14.29 -5.16
CA GLN A 138 0.07 -14.32 -6.01
C GLN A 138 -1.22 -14.24 -5.17
N GLU A 139 -2.24 -13.58 -5.71
CA GLU A 139 -3.52 -13.45 -5.01
C GLU A 139 -4.36 -14.73 -5.06
N ASP A 140 -4.28 -15.46 -6.16
CA ASP A 140 -5.01 -16.71 -6.34
C ASP A 140 -4.20 -17.89 -5.81
N LYS A 141 -4.88 -18.82 -5.13
CA LYS A 141 -4.32 -20.11 -4.69
C LYS A 141 -4.43 -21.19 -5.77
N ALA A 142 -5.00 -20.86 -6.94
CA ALA A 142 -5.23 -21.80 -8.02
C ALA A 142 -3.91 -22.37 -8.57
N GLY A 143 -3.91 -23.70 -8.78
CA GLY A 143 -2.78 -24.42 -9.35
C GLY A 143 -1.73 -24.88 -8.34
N GLU A 144 -0.65 -25.44 -8.86
CA GLU A 144 0.42 -26.10 -8.10
C GLU A 144 1.53 -25.11 -7.68
N ALA A 145 1.60 -23.93 -8.29
CA ALA A 145 2.70 -23.00 -8.13
C ALA A 145 2.81 -22.39 -6.71
N CYS A 146 1.71 -22.32 -5.96
CA CYS A 146 1.67 -21.80 -4.59
C CYS A 146 2.02 -22.85 -3.52
N TRP A 147 2.21 -24.11 -3.90
CA TRP A 147 2.42 -25.21 -2.97
C TRP A 147 3.89 -25.59 -2.84
N TRP A 148 4.33 -25.83 -1.61
CA TRP A 148 5.70 -26.16 -1.27
C TRP A 148 5.78 -27.43 -0.43
N THR A 149 6.52 -28.45 -0.86
CA THR A 149 6.76 -29.65 -0.03
C THR A 149 7.92 -29.41 0.93
N VAL A 150 7.75 -29.90 2.16
CA VAL A 150 8.71 -29.75 3.25
C VAL A 150 9.52 -31.04 3.41
N HIS A 151 10.84 -30.96 3.27
CA HIS A 151 11.75 -32.08 3.40
C HIS A 151 12.78 -31.85 4.52
N PRO A 152 13.24 -32.91 5.20
CA PRO A 152 14.22 -32.79 6.27
C PRO A 152 15.60 -32.44 5.69
N ALA A 153 16.30 -31.51 6.32
CA ALA A 153 17.65 -31.09 5.92
C ALA A 153 18.72 -32.18 6.11
N SER A 154 18.51 -33.10 7.06
CA SER A 154 19.47 -34.14 7.40
C SER A 154 18.81 -35.47 7.69
N ARG A 155 19.58 -36.55 7.71
CA ARG A 155 19.12 -37.91 8.04
C ARG A 155 18.72 -38.09 9.52
N GLN A 156 18.80 -37.05 10.35
CA GLN A 156 18.30 -37.08 11.73
C GLN A 156 16.78 -37.06 11.82
N ARG A 157 16.09 -36.70 10.72
CA ARG A 157 14.64 -36.69 10.59
C ARG A 157 14.23 -37.49 9.36
N SER A 158 13.03 -38.05 9.41
CA SER A 158 12.46 -38.85 8.33
C SER A 158 11.11 -38.30 7.86
N GLU A 159 10.75 -38.62 6.63
CA GLU A 159 9.43 -38.34 6.07
C GLU A 159 8.31 -38.88 6.98
N GLY A 160 7.29 -38.06 7.25
CA GLY A 160 6.20 -38.37 8.17
C GLY A 160 6.45 -38.01 9.65
N GLU A 161 7.66 -37.64 10.05
CA GLU A 161 7.93 -37.10 11.38
C GLU A 161 7.38 -35.68 11.57
N LYS A 162 7.08 -35.30 12.82
CA LYS A 162 6.57 -33.96 13.16
C LYS A 162 7.69 -32.92 13.08
N VAL A 163 7.43 -31.81 12.40
CA VAL A 163 8.38 -30.70 12.28
C VAL A 163 8.41 -29.91 13.60
N ARG A 164 9.60 -29.80 14.20
CA ARG A 164 9.82 -29.05 15.45
C ARG A 164 10.14 -27.59 15.15
N VAL A 165 9.84 -26.69 16.10
CA VAL A 165 10.28 -25.30 16.03
C VAL A 165 11.81 -25.24 16.01
N GLY A 166 12.37 -24.52 15.05
CA GLY A 166 13.82 -24.40 14.87
C GLY A 166 14.49 -25.52 14.07
N ASP A 167 13.75 -26.54 13.61
CA ASP A 167 14.29 -27.49 12.63
C ASP A 167 14.67 -26.76 11.32
N ASP A 168 15.76 -27.19 10.68
CA ASP A 168 16.15 -26.73 9.35
C ASP A 168 15.37 -27.53 8.27
N LEU A 169 14.73 -26.79 7.36
CA LEU A 169 13.85 -27.33 6.33
C LEU A 169 14.42 -27.11 4.93
N ILE A 170 14.12 -28.05 4.05
CA ILE A 170 14.28 -27.89 2.60
C ILE A 170 12.87 -27.73 2.01
N LEU A 171 12.66 -26.61 1.30
CA LEU A 171 11.39 -26.30 0.65
C LEU A 171 11.51 -26.51 -0.86
N VAL A 172 10.61 -27.32 -1.42
CA VAL A 172 10.57 -27.63 -2.86
C VAL A 172 9.22 -27.21 -3.43
N ASN A 173 9.20 -26.43 -4.50
CA ASN A 173 7.96 -26.04 -5.16
C ASN A 173 7.33 -27.24 -5.88
N VAL A 174 6.00 -27.41 -5.75
CA VAL A 174 5.28 -28.54 -6.37
C VAL A 174 5.23 -28.42 -7.89
N SER A 175 5.03 -27.22 -8.43
CA SER A 175 4.87 -27.03 -9.88
C SER A 175 6.18 -27.10 -10.64
N SER A 176 7.26 -26.55 -10.09
CA SER A 176 8.55 -26.48 -10.78
C SER A 176 9.54 -27.56 -10.35
N GLU A 177 9.27 -28.28 -9.26
CA GLU A 177 10.18 -29.24 -8.63
C GLU A 177 11.56 -28.63 -8.30
N ARG A 178 11.59 -27.31 -8.03
CA ARG A 178 12.80 -26.56 -7.71
C ARG A 178 12.81 -26.16 -6.24
N TYR A 179 14.00 -26.07 -5.66
CA TYR A 179 14.22 -25.66 -4.28
C TYR A 179 14.08 -24.15 -4.13
N LEU A 180 13.55 -23.72 -2.99
CA LEU A 180 13.65 -22.32 -2.57
C LEU A 180 15.12 -22.00 -2.25
N HIS A 181 15.78 -21.25 -3.13
CA HIS A 181 17.23 -21.11 -3.17
C HIS A 181 17.68 -19.67 -2.98
N LEU A 182 18.80 -19.51 -2.26
CA LEU A 182 19.53 -18.25 -2.14
C LEU A 182 20.68 -18.22 -3.15
N SER A 183 20.69 -17.23 -4.04
CA SER A 183 21.72 -17.06 -5.06
C SER A 183 22.16 -15.60 -5.18
N PHE A 184 23.25 -15.36 -5.92
CA PHE A 184 23.69 -14.01 -6.24
C PHE A 184 22.89 -13.45 -7.42
N GLY A 185 22.40 -12.22 -7.28
CA GLY A 185 21.71 -11.49 -8.33
C GLY A 185 22.65 -10.90 -9.39
N THR A 186 22.07 -10.33 -10.44
CA THR A 186 22.78 -9.71 -11.56
C THR A 186 23.40 -8.34 -11.21
N ALA A 187 22.96 -7.69 -10.12
CA ALA A 187 23.41 -6.36 -9.74
C ALA A 187 24.74 -6.39 -8.97
N VAL A 188 25.83 -6.07 -9.67
CA VAL A 188 27.18 -5.88 -9.11
C VAL A 188 27.37 -4.42 -8.69
N ASP A 189 26.51 -3.92 -7.80
CA ASP A 189 26.79 -2.69 -7.07
C ASP A 189 27.31 -3.09 -5.68
N ASN A 190 28.64 -3.04 -5.53
CA ASN A 190 29.42 -3.46 -4.35
C ASN A 190 29.15 -2.61 -3.09
N LYS A 191 27.92 -2.57 -2.57
CA LYS A 191 27.58 -1.84 -1.33
C LYS A 191 27.33 -2.72 -0.10
N SER A 192 26.89 -3.98 -0.26
CA SER A 192 26.94 -4.99 0.81
C SER A 192 26.69 -6.41 0.27
N LEU A 193 27.21 -7.45 0.94
CA LEU A 193 26.96 -8.86 0.59
C LEU A 193 25.45 -9.20 0.62
N SER A 194 24.69 -8.63 1.55
CA SER A 194 23.24 -8.85 1.67
C SER A 194 22.44 -8.27 0.51
N ASP A 195 22.87 -7.15 -0.08
CA ASP A 195 22.15 -6.51 -1.19
C ASP A 195 22.36 -7.23 -2.53
N SER A 196 23.43 -8.03 -2.62
CA SER A 196 23.75 -8.84 -3.81
C SER A 196 23.01 -10.18 -3.86
N LEU A 197 22.37 -10.59 -2.76
CA LEU A 197 21.68 -11.88 -2.66
C LEU A 197 20.20 -11.74 -3.06
N ILE A 198 19.72 -12.73 -3.80
CA ILE A 198 18.32 -12.84 -4.24
C ILE A 198 17.76 -14.20 -3.84
N VAL A 199 16.42 -14.29 -3.83
CA VAL A 199 15.69 -15.54 -3.65
C VAL A 199 15.09 -15.96 -4.98
N ASN A 200 15.35 -17.20 -5.39
CA ASN A 200 14.75 -17.79 -6.57
C ASN A 200 14.42 -19.26 -6.33
N ALA A 201 13.79 -19.91 -7.30
CA ALA A 201 13.55 -21.33 -7.32
C ALA A 201 14.54 -21.99 -8.29
N ALA A 202 15.49 -22.76 -7.76
CA ALA A 202 16.60 -23.37 -8.51
C ALA A 202 16.89 -24.83 -8.10
N PHE A 203 17.86 -25.48 -8.74
CA PHE A 203 18.22 -26.89 -8.45
C PHE A 203 19.11 -27.09 -7.21
N GLN A 204 19.60 -26.00 -6.62
CA GLN A 204 20.45 -26.05 -5.43
C GLN A 204 19.64 -25.91 -4.16
N GLN A 205 19.94 -26.75 -3.17
CA GLN A 205 19.25 -26.74 -1.88
C GLN A 205 19.72 -25.57 -1.02
N THR A 206 18.80 -24.99 -0.26
CA THR A 206 19.09 -24.01 0.78
C THR A 206 18.33 -24.38 2.04
N LEU A 207 18.99 -24.26 3.19
CA LEU A 207 18.41 -24.55 4.49
C LEU A 207 17.61 -23.35 4.99
N TRP A 208 16.37 -23.59 5.38
CA TRP A 208 15.45 -22.60 5.94
C TRP A 208 15.02 -23.02 7.34
N SER A 209 15.38 -22.23 8.34
CA SER A 209 14.89 -22.37 9.71
C SER A 209 13.57 -21.62 9.88
N VAL A 210 12.63 -22.21 10.61
CA VAL A 210 11.29 -21.66 10.83
C VAL A 210 11.10 -21.23 12.28
N ALA A 211 10.79 -19.96 12.49
CA ALA A 211 10.53 -19.38 13.80
C ALA A 211 9.05 -18.94 13.95
N PRO A 212 8.33 -19.38 14.98
CA PRO A 212 6.91 -19.04 15.17
C PRO A 212 6.69 -17.62 15.74
N ILE A 213 5.54 -17.07 15.38
CA ILE A 213 4.92 -15.81 15.81
C ILE A 213 3.45 -16.17 16.13
N CYS A 214 2.85 -15.62 17.18
CA CYS A 214 1.55 -16.10 17.68
C CYS A 214 0.58 -14.96 17.99
N SER A 215 -0.74 -15.21 17.89
CA SER A 215 -1.83 -14.25 18.18
C SER A 215 -2.53 -14.50 19.53
N GLY A 216 -3.08 -13.45 20.17
CA GLY A 216 -3.68 -13.49 21.52
C GLY A 216 -4.06 -12.10 22.05
N GLY A 217 -4.79 -12.01 23.18
CA GLY A 217 -5.40 -10.77 23.70
C GLY A 217 -4.55 -9.91 24.67
N TYR A 218 -3.33 -10.35 24.97
CA TYR A 218 -2.35 -9.59 25.75
C TYR A 218 -1.38 -8.87 24.81
N LEU A 219 -0.63 -7.89 25.32
CA LEU A 219 0.40 -7.21 24.52
C LEU A 219 1.44 -8.22 24.03
N LYS A 220 1.67 -8.21 22.71
CA LYS A 220 2.73 -9.00 22.08
C LYS A 220 3.72 -8.07 21.39
N GLY A 221 4.94 -8.58 21.19
CA GLY A 221 5.80 -7.97 20.20
C GLY A 221 5.16 -8.04 18.82
N ASP A 222 5.54 -7.10 17.96
CA ASP A 222 4.98 -6.90 16.62
C ASP A 222 3.52 -6.40 16.57
N ASP A 223 2.88 -6.14 17.73
CA ASP A 223 1.58 -5.49 17.76
C ASP A 223 1.68 -4.00 17.38
N THR A 224 0.67 -3.55 16.63
CA THR A 224 0.42 -2.13 16.40
C THR A 224 -0.61 -1.62 17.41
N LEU A 225 -0.28 -0.54 18.11
CA LEU A 225 -1.03 -0.01 19.24
C LEU A 225 -1.02 1.51 19.29
N ARG A 226 -1.89 2.06 20.14
CA ARG A 226 -1.91 3.45 20.58
C ARG A 226 -1.53 3.55 22.04
N LEU A 227 -0.75 4.57 22.35
CA LEU A 227 -0.36 4.95 23.70
C LEU A 227 -1.29 6.07 24.16
N LEU A 228 -2.25 5.73 25.03
CA LEU A 228 -3.23 6.67 25.56
C LEU A 228 -2.81 7.10 26.96
N HIS A 229 -3.04 8.35 27.31
CA HIS A 229 -2.87 8.80 28.68
C HIS A 229 -3.97 8.20 29.56
N SER A 230 -3.65 7.65 30.73
CA SER A 230 -4.64 6.94 31.56
C SER A 230 -5.79 7.81 32.06
N HIS A 231 -5.54 9.11 32.30
CA HIS A 231 -6.49 10.03 32.90
C HIS A 231 -7.00 11.12 31.94
N SER A 232 -6.56 11.10 30.68
CA SER A 232 -7.03 12.01 29.64
C SER A 232 -7.15 11.27 28.32
N ASP A 233 -8.12 11.61 27.48
CA ASP A 233 -8.25 11.01 26.14
C ASP A 233 -7.13 11.43 25.15
N ALA A 234 -5.99 11.91 25.67
CA ALA A 234 -4.83 12.26 24.89
C ALA A 234 -4.08 11.01 24.42
N CYS A 235 -3.63 11.01 23.17
CA CYS A 235 -2.77 9.96 22.62
C CYS A 235 -1.39 10.51 22.24
N LEU A 236 -0.36 9.67 22.36
CA LEU A 236 0.98 10.00 21.85
C LEU A 236 0.95 9.99 20.32
N THR A 237 1.28 11.12 19.72
CA THR A 237 1.19 11.34 18.28
C THR A 237 2.33 12.24 17.78
N ILE A 238 2.37 12.41 16.47
CA ILE A 238 3.27 13.33 15.77
C ILE A 238 2.46 14.46 15.11
N PRO A 239 3.06 15.62 14.84
CA PRO A 239 2.45 16.67 14.04
C PRO A 239 2.00 16.22 12.64
N SER A 240 1.02 16.93 12.05
CA SER A 240 0.59 16.70 10.66
C SER A 240 1.73 16.95 9.66
N THR A 241 1.62 16.33 8.49
CA THR A 241 2.58 16.47 7.37
C THR A 241 2.75 17.92 6.90
N GLU A 242 1.70 18.73 7.01
CA GLU A 242 1.71 20.16 6.67
C GLU A 242 2.74 20.99 7.47
N GLN A 243 3.07 20.56 8.69
CA GLN A 243 3.99 21.30 9.57
C GLN A 243 5.48 21.05 9.22
N GLY A 244 5.77 20.15 8.29
CA GLY A 244 7.11 19.87 7.78
C GLY A 244 7.86 18.75 8.54
N GLU A 245 8.82 18.13 7.84
CA GLU A 245 9.47 16.88 8.30
C GLU A 245 10.21 17.00 9.64
N GLU A 246 10.82 18.14 9.95
CA GLU A 246 11.59 18.29 11.19
C GLU A 246 10.66 18.38 12.41
N LEU A 247 9.50 19.04 12.28
CA LEU A 247 8.49 19.08 13.34
C LEU A 247 7.85 17.71 13.55
N GLN A 248 7.69 16.92 12.48
CA GLN A 248 7.25 15.53 12.59
C GLN A 248 8.20 14.63 13.38
N ARG A 249 9.44 15.06 13.67
CA ARG A 249 10.35 14.34 14.55
C ARG A 249 10.06 14.56 16.04
N ILE A 250 9.16 15.49 16.41
CA ILE A 250 8.86 15.87 17.79
C ILE A 250 7.50 15.33 18.23
N MET A 251 7.47 14.58 19.33
CA MET A 251 6.26 13.87 19.78
C MET A 251 5.43 14.72 20.72
N HIS A 252 4.11 14.62 20.59
CA HIS A 252 3.15 15.36 21.41
C HIS A 252 2.03 14.44 21.91
N TYR A 253 1.44 14.79 23.04
CA TYR A 253 0.14 14.31 23.48
C TYR A 253 -0.93 15.25 22.95
N GLU A 254 -1.87 14.73 22.18
CA GLU A 254 -2.97 15.49 21.60
C GLU A 254 -4.31 14.85 21.96
N ILE A 255 -5.29 15.69 22.33
CA ILE A 255 -6.65 15.28 22.67
C ILE A 255 -7.55 15.44 21.44
N GLY A 256 -8.44 14.48 21.19
CA GLY A 256 -9.50 14.60 20.18
C GLY A 256 -9.49 13.47 19.16
N SER A 257 -9.78 13.81 17.90
CA SER A 257 -9.95 12.83 16.80
C SER A 257 -8.66 12.10 16.42
N VAL A 258 -7.50 12.53 16.93
CA VAL A 258 -6.20 11.91 16.63
C VAL A 258 -6.12 10.45 17.04
N SER A 259 -6.92 10.02 18.02
CA SER A 259 -7.06 8.60 18.38
C SER A 259 -7.63 7.73 17.24
N SER A 260 -8.19 8.34 16.19
CA SER A 260 -8.63 7.67 14.96
C SER A 260 -7.71 7.90 13.75
N HIS A 261 -6.67 8.75 13.88
CA HIS A 261 -5.73 9.04 12.80
C HIS A 261 -4.56 8.05 12.79
N ALA A 262 -3.89 7.93 11.63
CA ALA A 262 -2.78 6.99 11.45
C ALA A 262 -1.50 7.43 12.18
N ARG A 263 -1.26 8.75 12.30
CA ARG A 263 -0.15 9.37 13.06
C ARG A 263 -0.11 9.11 14.57
N SER A 264 -1.08 8.38 15.12
CA SER A 264 -1.06 7.92 16.52
C SER A 264 -0.67 6.45 16.68
N LEU A 265 -0.38 5.76 15.57
CA LEU A 265 -0.08 4.33 15.55
C LEU A 265 1.41 4.05 15.74
N TRP A 266 1.68 3.21 16.72
CA TRP A 266 3.02 2.76 17.10
C TRP A 266 3.11 1.25 16.98
N ARG A 267 4.24 0.74 16.49
CA ARG A 267 4.54 -0.68 16.45
C ARG A 267 5.61 -0.99 17.48
N LEU A 268 5.36 -2.01 18.31
CA LEU A 268 6.31 -2.48 19.32
C LEU A 268 7.18 -3.58 18.73
N GLU A 269 8.47 -3.35 18.58
CA GLU A 269 9.42 -4.33 18.03
C GLU A 269 10.36 -4.82 19.14
N ILE A 270 10.22 -6.08 19.55
CA ILE A 270 11.11 -6.67 20.57
C ILE A 270 12.51 -6.86 19.95
N LEU A 271 13.58 -6.68 20.75
CA LEU A 271 14.97 -6.80 20.29
C LEU A 271 15.40 -8.23 19.87
N ARG A 272 14.47 -9.18 19.74
CA ARG A 272 14.72 -10.58 19.35
C ARG A 272 13.99 -10.89 18.05
N VAL A 273 14.67 -11.60 17.16
CA VAL A 273 14.11 -12.07 15.89
C VAL A 273 13.28 -13.33 16.11
N VAL A 274 13.85 -14.34 16.79
CA VAL A 274 13.11 -15.55 17.17
C VAL A 274 12.16 -15.20 18.32
N TRP A 275 10.90 -15.61 18.20
CA TRP A 275 9.83 -15.24 19.13
C TRP A 275 9.59 -13.73 19.23
N SER A 276 9.76 -12.97 18.14
CA SER A 276 9.45 -11.52 18.11
C SER A 276 8.00 -11.25 18.53
N GLY A 277 7.07 -12.14 18.19
CA GLY A 277 5.66 -12.09 18.58
C GLY A 277 5.30 -12.64 19.97
N ARG A 278 6.25 -12.79 20.89
CA ARG A 278 5.97 -13.29 22.26
C ARG A 278 5.21 -12.26 23.11
N HIS A 279 4.64 -12.72 24.21
CA HIS A 279 4.06 -11.82 25.19
C HIS A 279 5.11 -10.87 25.75
N THR A 280 4.80 -9.57 25.76
CA THR A 280 5.70 -8.57 26.33
C THR A 280 5.50 -8.55 27.84
N CYS A 281 6.58 -8.81 28.57
CA CYS A 281 6.61 -8.76 30.02
C CYS A 281 7.14 -7.40 30.51
N TRP A 282 6.92 -7.07 31.78
CA TRP A 282 7.49 -5.88 32.41
C TRP A 282 9.02 -5.89 32.36
N GLY A 283 9.64 -4.75 32.04
CA GLY A 283 11.08 -4.59 31.90
C GLY A 283 11.68 -5.25 30.66
N GLN A 284 10.87 -5.86 29.77
CA GLN A 284 11.36 -6.39 28.49
C GLN A 284 11.76 -5.22 27.56
N PRO A 285 13.02 -5.17 27.08
CA PRO A 285 13.44 -4.17 26.12
C PRO A 285 12.79 -4.34 24.74
N PHE A 286 12.36 -3.24 24.14
CA PHE A 286 11.81 -3.12 22.79
C PHE A 286 12.17 -1.77 22.14
N ARG A 287 11.93 -1.66 20.84
CA ARG A 287 11.92 -0.42 20.07
C ARG A 287 10.47 -0.01 19.76
N LEU A 288 10.19 1.28 19.76
CA LEU A 288 8.91 1.81 19.27
C LEU A 288 9.10 2.42 17.88
N ARG A 289 8.44 1.85 16.89
CA ARG A 289 8.44 2.33 15.51
C ARG A 289 7.15 3.09 15.23
N HIS A 290 7.26 4.32 14.75
CA HIS A 290 6.10 5.07 14.26
C HIS A 290 5.68 4.50 12.90
N VAL A 291 4.42 4.10 12.73
CA VAL A 291 3.99 3.29 11.58
C VAL A 291 4.08 4.05 10.27
N THR A 292 3.52 5.26 10.18
CA THR A 292 3.41 6.03 8.92
C THR A 292 4.75 6.61 8.49
N THR A 293 5.53 7.19 9.40
CA THR A 293 6.88 7.73 9.05
C THR A 293 7.94 6.66 8.94
N GLY A 294 7.77 5.56 9.69
CA GLY A 294 8.74 4.50 9.73
C GLY A 294 10.01 4.69 10.52
N ARG A 295 10.07 5.78 11.29
CA ARG A 295 11.16 6.13 12.17
C ARG A 295 10.94 5.52 13.56
N TYR A 296 11.99 5.51 14.37
CA TYR A 296 11.98 4.94 15.71
C TYR A 296 11.99 6.04 16.76
N LEU A 297 11.26 5.85 17.84
CA LEU A 297 11.42 6.69 19.02
C LEU A 297 12.84 6.49 19.55
N GLY A 298 13.57 7.57 19.78
CA GLY A 298 14.93 7.50 20.30
C GLY A 298 15.32 8.72 21.13
N LEU A 299 16.35 8.51 21.96
CA LEU A 299 17.01 9.53 22.73
C LEU A 299 18.43 9.71 22.20
N THR A 300 18.78 10.95 21.84
CA THR A 300 20.16 11.34 21.50
C THR A 300 20.57 12.55 22.32
N GLU A 301 21.87 12.70 22.57
CA GLU A 301 22.41 13.83 23.34
C GLU A 301 22.12 15.19 22.69
N GLU A 302 22.13 15.28 21.35
CA GLU A 302 21.95 16.54 20.64
C GLU A 302 20.50 17.06 20.65
N LYS A 303 19.52 16.19 20.40
CA LYS A 303 18.12 16.56 20.17
C LYS A 303 17.16 16.15 21.28
N GLY A 304 17.62 15.40 22.29
CA GLY A 304 16.75 14.77 23.28
C GLY A 304 15.85 13.70 22.66
N LEU A 305 14.60 13.62 23.12
CA LEU A 305 13.59 12.69 22.63
C LEU A 305 13.06 13.12 21.26
N HIS A 306 13.25 12.29 20.23
CA HIS A 306 12.77 12.56 18.87
C HIS A 306 12.65 11.26 18.04
N LEU A 307 12.15 11.36 16.82
CA LEU A 307 12.16 10.27 15.86
C LEU A 307 13.50 10.16 15.11
N VAL A 308 14.13 8.99 15.25
CA VAL A 308 15.40 8.61 14.65
C VAL A 308 15.15 7.76 13.40
N ASP A 309 15.87 8.06 12.33
CA ASP A 309 15.81 7.29 11.09
C ASP A 309 16.35 5.86 11.29
N ARG A 310 15.88 4.90 10.49
CA ARG A 310 16.19 3.47 10.64
C ARG A 310 17.69 3.18 10.75
N ASP A 311 18.50 3.84 9.93
CA ASP A 311 19.95 3.58 9.86
C ASP A 311 20.73 4.07 11.08
N LYS A 312 20.10 4.89 11.93
CA LYS A 312 20.67 5.44 13.16
C LYS A 312 20.00 4.89 14.43
N ALA A 313 19.08 3.94 14.29
CA ALA A 313 18.26 3.40 15.37
C ALA A 313 18.94 2.24 16.10
N ASP A 314 20.13 2.49 16.68
CA ASP A 314 20.85 1.49 17.45
C ASP A 314 20.15 1.14 18.78
N ILE A 315 20.56 0.04 19.42
CA ILE A 315 19.95 -0.39 20.69
C ILE A 315 20.11 0.67 21.80
N ILE A 316 21.23 1.41 21.83
CA ILE A 316 21.53 2.35 22.92
C ILE A 316 20.56 3.53 22.89
N THR A 317 20.27 4.04 21.69
CA THR A 317 19.41 5.22 21.48
C THR A 317 17.92 4.90 21.46
N THR A 318 17.52 3.67 21.07
CA THR A 318 16.11 3.33 20.79
C THR A 318 15.52 2.25 21.68
N SER A 319 16.22 1.83 22.74
CA SER A 319 15.72 0.79 23.64
C SER A 319 14.88 1.35 24.78
N PHE A 320 13.61 0.97 24.81
CA PHE A 320 12.65 1.30 25.86
C PHE A 320 12.11 0.03 26.51
N CYS A 321 11.54 0.15 27.71
CA CYS A 321 10.78 -0.91 28.33
C CYS A 321 9.54 -0.37 29.07
N PHE A 322 8.54 -1.23 29.24
CA PHE A 322 7.37 -0.93 30.07
C PHE A 322 7.63 -1.31 31.53
N ARG A 323 7.16 -0.46 32.44
CA ARG A 323 7.22 -0.67 33.89
C ARG A 323 5.82 -0.54 34.49
N SER A 324 5.55 -1.30 35.55
CA SER A 324 4.29 -1.23 36.31
C SER A 324 4.26 -0.07 37.32
N SER A 325 5.43 0.39 37.78
CA SER A 325 5.59 1.54 38.68
C SER A 325 6.94 2.23 38.42
N LYS A 326 7.12 3.43 38.99
CA LYS A 326 8.38 4.21 38.92
C LYS A 326 9.37 3.88 40.04
N GLU A 327 9.17 2.76 40.74
CA GLU A 327 10.06 2.32 41.80
C GLU A 327 11.34 1.70 41.23
N LYS A 328 12.42 1.69 42.04
CA LYS A 328 13.68 1.06 41.64
C LYS A 328 13.45 -0.45 41.48
N PHE A 329 13.67 -0.94 40.26
CA PHE A 329 13.48 -2.33 39.91
C PHE A 329 14.69 -3.16 40.34
N ASP A 330 14.47 -4.16 41.19
CA ASP A 330 15.43 -5.24 41.37
C ASP A 330 15.38 -6.14 40.14
N ALA A 331 16.50 -6.22 39.42
CA ALA A 331 16.65 -7.08 38.25
C ALA A 331 16.65 -8.55 38.69
N GLY A 332 15.46 -9.08 39.00
CA GLY A 332 15.27 -10.51 39.20
C GLY A 332 15.69 -11.28 37.95
N THR A 333 16.33 -12.42 38.16
CA THR A 333 16.80 -13.36 37.15
C THR A 333 15.64 -13.84 36.29
N LYS A 334 15.33 -13.15 35.18
CA LYS A 334 14.37 -13.66 34.20
C LYS A 334 15.05 -14.77 33.41
N THR A 335 14.64 -16.01 33.67
CA THR A 335 14.98 -17.16 32.85
C THR A 335 14.49 -16.91 31.43
N ASN A 336 15.38 -17.07 30.44
CA ASN A 336 15.00 -17.05 29.03
C ASN A 336 14.17 -18.30 28.74
N VAL A 337 12.86 -18.22 28.95
CA VAL A 337 11.96 -19.29 28.51
C VAL A 337 11.80 -19.16 27.00
N ASP A 338 12.21 -20.20 26.27
CA ASP A 338 11.87 -20.36 24.87
C ASP A 338 10.39 -20.75 24.78
N GLY A 339 9.61 -20.03 23.96
CA GLY A 339 8.15 -20.10 23.98
C GLY A 339 7.46 -18.73 24.03
N MET A 340 6.16 -18.72 24.28
CA MET A 340 5.34 -17.51 24.25
C MET A 340 5.55 -16.54 25.42
N GLY A 341 6.18 -17.00 26.50
CA GLY A 341 6.32 -16.21 27.73
C GLY A 341 5.00 -16.03 28.48
N ILE A 342 5.08 -15.35 29.64
CA ILE A 342 3.92 -15.14 30.52
C ILE A 342 3.17 -13.87 30.07
N PRO A 343 1.85 -13.95 29.82
CA PRO A 343 1.04 -12.78 29.46
C PRO A 343 0.81 -11.85 30.67
N GLU A 344 1.60 -10.78 30.77
CA GLU A 344 1.54 -9.84 31.90
C GLU A 344 0.74 -8.56 31.59
N ILE A 345 0.95 -7.95 30.41
CA ILE A 345 0.41 -6.64 30.05
C ILE A 345 -0.89 -6.80 29.25
N LYS A 346 -1.99 -6.21 29.75
CA LYS A 346 -3.32 -6.23 29.14
C LYS A 346 -3.67 -4.89 28.50
N TYR A 347 -4.27 -4.93 27.31
CA TYR A 347 -4.85 -3.75 26.67
C TYR A 347 -5.99 -3.18 27.50
N GLY A 348 -6.07 -1.85 27.63
CA GLY A 348 -7.09 -1.12 28.41
C GLY A 348 -6.92 -1.17 29.93
N ASP A 349 -6.56 -2.34 30.48
CA ASP A 349 -6.53 -2.55 31.94
C ASP A 349 -5.17 -2.20 32.58
N SER A 350 -4.07 -2.44 31.86
CA SER A 350 -2.73 -2.20 32.40
C SER A 350 -2.30 -0.75 32.23
N ILE A 351 -1.82 -0.15 33.32
CA ILE A 351 -1.18 1.16 33.30
C ILE A 351 0.32 0.94 33.18
N CYS A 352 0.91 1.46 32.11
CA CYS A 352 2.30 1.27 31.74
C CYS A 352 3.06 2.60 31.88
N TYR A 353 4.26 2.54 32.44
CA TYR A 353 5.23 3.63 32.39
C TYR A 353 6.35 3.26 31.42
N VAL A 354 6.72 4.18 30.53
CA VAL A 354 7.79 3.95 29.55
C VAL A 354 9.09 4.50 30.10
N GLN A 355 10.12 3.64 30.14
CA GLN A 355 11.47 3.99 30.59
C GLN A 355 12.47 3.72 29.47
N HIS A 356 13.39 4.66 29.23
CA HIS A 356 14.54 4.43 28.36
C HIS A 356 15.56 3.55 29.08
N VAL A 357 15.96 2.43 28.46
CA VAL A 357 16.72 1.36 29.13
C VAL A 357 18.13 1.81 29.50
N ASP A 358 18.83 2.51 28.61
CA ASP A 358 20.22 2.91 28.83
C ASP A 358 20.33 4.08 29.83
N SER A 359 19.56 5.15 29.61
CA SER A 359 19.60 6.36 30.46
C SER A 359 18.82 6.25 31.76
N GLY A 360 17.87 5.31 31.87
CA GLY A 360 16.94 5.19 32.98
C GLY A 360 15.86 6.28 33.07
N LEU A 361 15.80 7.23 32.13
CA LEU A 361 14.82 8.33 32.11
C LEU A 361 13.41 7.84 31.77
N TRP A 362 12.41 8.54 32.29
CA TRP A 362 10.98 8.25 32.13
C TRP A 362 10.33 9.15 31.08
N LEU A 363 9.45 8.58 30.26
CA LEU A 363 8.59 9.34 29.35
C LEU A 363 7.55 10.13 30.14
N THR A 364 7.53 11.43 29.93
CA THR A 364 6.60 12.37 30.58
C THR A 364 6.27 13.51 29.62
N TYR A 365 5.37 14.41 30.01
CA TYR A 365 5.04 15.60 29.23
C TYR A 365 5.75 16.84 29.78
N GLN A 366 6.06 17.79 28.90
CA GLN A 366 6.58 19.10 29.29
C GLN A 366 5.43 19.95 29.84
N ALA A 367 5.56 20.42 31.09
CA ALA A 367 4.59 21.34 31.69
C ALA A 367 4.55 22.66 30.90
N VAL A 368 3.35 23.12 30.56
CA VAL A 368 3.15 24.36 29.79
C VAL A 368 3.20 25.56 30.74
N ASP A 369 4.07 26.54 30.44
CA ASP A 369 4.13 27.79 31.19
C ASP A 369 2.81 28.57 31.07
N ALA A 370 2.35 29.14 32.18
CA ALA A 370 1.03 29.78 32.31
C ALA A 370 0.80 30.98 31.37
N SER A 371 1.85 31.53 30.74
CA SER A 371 1.80 32.70 29.85
C SER A 371 1.34 32.40 28.42
N THR A 372 1.29 31.13 28.00
CA THR A 372 1.05 30.73 26.59
C THR A 372 -0.29 29.99 26.41
N ARG A 373 -1.30 30.34 27.21
CA ARG A 373 -2.63 29.69 27.22
C ARG A 373 -3.51 29.93 25.97
N MET A 374 -3.00 30.63 24.96
CA MET A 374 -3.73 30.93 23.73
C MET A 374 -3.20 30.09 22.56
N GLY A 375 -3.64 28.83 22.50
CA GLY A 375 -3.54 27.99 21.29
C GLY A 375 -2.76 26.69 21.46
N GLY A 376 -3.48 25.60 21.75
CA GLY A 376 -3.00 24.23 21.53
C GLY A 376 -3.37 23.24 22.65
N ALA A 377 -4.24 22.27 22.35
CA ALA A 377 -4.50 21.10 23.18
C ALA A 377 -3.36 20.05 23.10
N GLN A 378 -2.11 20.51 22.89
CA GLN A 378 -0.94 19.68 22.64
C GLN A 378 0.09 19.87 23.75
N ARG A 379 0.63 18.76 24.27
CA ARG A 379 1.73 18.77 25.25
C ARG A 379 2.92 18.01 24.68
N LYS A 380 4.09 18.63 24.61
CA LYS A 380 5.31 17.99 24.09
C LYS A 380 5.74 16.84 25.02
N ALA A 381 6.08 15.68 24.46
CA ALA A 381 6.63 14.56 25.20
C ALA A 381 8.16 14.73 25.37
N ILE A 382 8.67 14.40 26.56
CA ILE A 382 10.08 14.49 26.93
C ILE A 382 10.51 13.28 27.77
N LEU A 383 11.82 13.10 27.94
CA LEU A 383 12.39 12.15 28.90
C LEU A 383 12.92 12.90 30.12
N HIS A 384 12.51 12.49 31.33
CA HIS A 384 12.89 13.13 32.60
C HIS A 384 13.29 12.10 33.66
N SER A 385 14.13 12.50 34.63
CA SER A 385 14.66 11.59 35.66
C SER A 385 13.59 11.05 36.62
N GLU A 386 12.57 11.86 36.93
CA GLU A 386 11.47 11.48 37.84
C GLU A 386 10.14 11.28 37.08
N GLY A 387 9.93 12.04 35.99
CA GLY A 387 8.61 12.22 35.35
C GLY A 387 7.51 12.67 36.32
N HIS A 388 6.28 12.81 35.84
CA HIS A 388 5.13 13.18 36.67
C HIS A 388 4.39 11.92 37.19
N MET A 389 3.67 12.04 38.31
CA MET A 389 2.96 10.88 38.92
C MET A 389 1.79 10.38 38.06
N ASP A 390 1.31 11.21 37.16
CA ASP A 390 0.14 10.99 36.34
C ASP A 390 0.49 10.47 34.93
N ASP A 391 1.78 10.23 34.63
CA ASP A 391 2.32 9.73 33.34
C ASP A 391 1.81 8.35 32.89
N GLY A 392 0.97 7.68 33.67
CA GLY A 392 0.52 6.32 33.38
C GLY A 392 -0.15 6.23 32.01
N LEU A 393 0.29 5.30 31.17
CA LEU A 393 -0.24 5.09 29.82
C LEU A 393 -1.09 3.81 29.75
N THR A 394 -2.28 3.90 29.19
CA THR A 394 -3.09 2.74 28.81
C THR A 394 -2.83 2.39 27.35
N LEU A 395 -2.79 1.10 27.05
CA LEU A 395 -2.53 0.59 25.70
C LEU A 395 -3.85 0.28 25.00
N SER A 396 -4.05 0.77 23.79
CA SER A 396 -5.18 0.40 22.93
C SER A 396 -4.67 -0.31 21.68
N ARG A 397 -5.22 -1.48 21.38
CA ARG A 397 -4.79 -2.28 20.22
C ARG A 397 -5.42 -1.72 18.94
N SER A 398 -4.62 -1.53 17.91
CA SER A 398 -5.11 -1.18 16.57
C SER A 398 -5.88 -2.35 15.96
N GLN A 399 -6.92 -2.05 15.19
CA GLN A 399 -7.53 -3.06 14.32
C GLN A 399 -6.54 -3.46 13.22
N ARG A 400 -6.62 -4.71 12.73
CA ARG A 400 -5.72 -5.21 11.68
C ARG A 400 -5.84 -4.37 10.41
N GLU A 401 -7.06 -4.04 10.00
CA GLU A 401 -7.31 -3.21 8.82
C GLU A 401 -6.64 -1.85 8.93
N GLU A 402 -6.85 -1.15 10.04
CA GLU A 402 -6.25 0.15 10.33
C GLU A 402 -4.72 0.11 10.30
N SER A 403 -4.11 -0.91 10.93
CA SER A 403 -2.65 -1.09 10.91
C SER A 403 -2.11 -1.35 9.49
N HIS A 404 -2.89 -2.05 8.67
CA HIS A 404 -2.56 -2.32 7.28
C HIS A 404 -2.67 -1.03 6.45
N THR A 405 -3.74 -0.25 6.60
CA THR A 405 -3.91 1.06 5.95
C THR A 405 -2.76 2.01 6.29
N ALA A 406 -2.36 2.10 7.55
CA ALA A 406 -1.26 2.96 7.98
C ALA A 406 0.08 2.58 7.35
N ARG A 407 0.33 1.28 7.11
CA ARG A 407 1.51 0.81 6.39
C ARG A 407 1.42 1.10 4.90
N LEU A 408 0.25 0.94 4.27
CA LEU A 408 0.04 1.35 2.87
C LEU A 408 0.29 2.84 2.68
N ILE A 409 -0.15 3.69 3.63
CA ILE A 409 0.13 5.14 3.62
C ILE A 409 1.64 5.36 3.59
N ARG A 410 2.40 4.72 4.49
CA ARG A 410 3.86 4.81 4.48
C ARG A 410 4.45 4.44 3.12
N SER A 411 4.08 3.29 2.58
CA SER A 411 4.63 2.78 1.33
C SER A 411 4.28 3.70 0.15
N ALA A 412 3.05 4.23 0.11
CA ALA A 412 2.61 5.20 -0.89
C ALA A 412 3.35 6.54 -0.76
N THR A 413 3.44 7.11 0.45
CA THR A 413 4.14 8.38 0.71
C THR A 413 5.62 8.29 0.30
N LEU A 414 6.32 7.21 0.67
CA LEU A 414 7.72 7.01 0.29
C LEU A 414 7.89 6.88 -1.23
N LEU A 415 7.03 6.09 -1.88
CA LEU A 415 7.09 5.87 -3.33
C LEU A 415 6.81 7.16 -4.10
N PHE A 416 5.73 7.87 -3.76
CA PHE A 416 5.34 9.11 -4.43
C PHE A 416 6.36 10.23 -4.19
N THR A 417 6.86 10.39 -2.96
CA THR A 417 7.92 11.37 -2.67
C THR A 417 9.21 11.07 -3.44
N CYS A 418 9.59 9.78 -3.53
CA CYS A 418 10.74 9.36 -4.34
C CYS A 418 10.53 9.64 -5.83
N PHE A 419 9.33 9.33 -6.34
CA PHE A 419 8.95 9.59 -7.73
C PHE A 419 9.01 11.08 -8.07
N ILE A 420 8.38 11.92 -7.25
CA ILE A 420 8.43 13.38 -7.24
C ILE A 420 9.88 13.88 -7.33
N ARG A 421 10.75 13.45 -6.40
CA ARG A 421 12.16 13.86 -6.36
C ARG A 421 12.94 13.46 -7.61
N LYS A 422 12.68 12.27 -8.16
CA LYS A 422 13.32 11.80 -9.40
C LYS A 422 12.85 12.61 -10.61
N LEU A 423 11.56 12.96 -10.69
CA LEU A 423 11.04 13.83 -11.75
C LEU A 423 11.68 15.21 -11.71
N ASP A 424 11.79 15.83 -10.53
CA ASP A 424 12.47 17.14 -10.38
C ASP A 424 13.93 17.07 -10.77
N GLY A 425 14.66 16.05 -10.30
CA GLY A 425 16.07 15.87 -10.60
C GLY A 425 16.34 15.72 -12.11
N SER A 426 15.40 15.12 -12.85
CA SER A 426 15.50 14.98 -14.30
C SER A 426 15.13 16.26 -15.06
N SER A 427 14.36 17.18 -14.45
CA SER A 427 13.98 18.46 -15.07
C SER A 427 15.10 19.52 -15.07
N GLN A 428 16.12 19.37 -14.21
CA GLN A 428 17.20 20.36 -14.03
C GLN A 428 18.54 20.00 -14.73
N GLN A 429 18.52 19.29 -15.87
CA GLN A 429 19.69 18.78 -16.63
C GLN A 429 21.03 19.52 -16.42
N GLU A 430 22.06 18.80 -15.92
CA GLU A 430 23.44 18.71 -16.45
C GLU A 430 24.31 17.78 -15.54
N ASN A 431 24.74 16.62 -16.06
CA ASN A 431 25.89 15.81 -15.59
C ASN A 431 25.88 15.02 -14.25
N LEU A 432 24.83 14.25 -13.92
CA LEU A 432 24.95 13.14 -12.95
C LEU A 432 24.20 11.89 -13.43
N LYS A 433 24.81 10.70 -13.23
CA LYS A 433 24.39 9.38 -13.70
C LYS A 433 22.86 9.22 -13.76
N SER A 434 22.33 8.85 -14.93
CA SER A 434 20.90 8.63 -15.15
C SER A 434 20.32 7.65 -14.12
N VAL A 435 19.50 8.17 -13.20
CA VAL A 435 18.77 7.35 -12.24
C VAL A 435 17.47 6.92 -12.89
N SER A 436 17.30 5.63 -13.14
CA SER A 436 16.06 5.08 -13.73
C SER A 436 14.84 5.37 -12.84
N LEU A 437 13.73 5.74 -13.48
CA LEU A 437 12.44 5.91 -12.81
C LEU A 437 11.84 4.53 -12.48
N PRO A 438 11.27 4.32 -11.27
CA PRO A 438 10.70 3.03 -10.86
C PRO A 438 9.30 2.83 -11.44
N MET A 439 9.19 2.82 -12.77
CA MET A 439 7.92 2.89 -13.51
C MET A 439 7.00 1.69 -13.26
N GLU A 440 7.57 0.48 -13.27
CA GLU A 440 6.83 -0.76 -13.00
C GLU A 440 6.25 -0.77 -11.58
N ILE A 441 7.06 -0.38 -10.60
CA ILE A 441 6.64 -0.33 -9.19
C ILE A 441 5.54 0.71 -8.99
N VAL A 442 5.66 1.90 -9.60
CA VAL A 442 4.63 2.95 -9.53
C VAL A 442 3.33 2.46 -10.15
N THR A 443 3.39 1.87 -11.34
CA THR A 443 2.20 1.36 -12.05
C THR A 443 1.49 0.27 -11.25
N CYS A 444 2.23 -0.71 -10.74
CA CYS A 444 1.67 -1.77 -9.89
C CYS A 444 1.09 -1.22 -8.59
N SER A 445 1.77 -0.26 -7.95
CA SER A 445 1.31 0.35 -6.69
C SER A 445 0.01 1.13 -6.89
N LEU A 446 -0.13 1.86 -7.99
CA LEU A 446 -1.36 2.58 -8.31
C LEU A 446 -2.53 1.60 -8.52
N GLN A 447 -2.31 0.50 -9.26
CA GLN A 447 -3.33 -0.53 -9.45
C GLN A 447 -3.75 -1.17 -8.12
N ASP A 448 -2.79 -1.46 -7.24
CA ASP A 448 -3.06 -1.99 -5.91
C ASP A 448 -3.91 -1.03 -5.07
N LEU A 449 -3.57 0.26 -5.07
CA LEU A 449 -4.36 1.27 -4.34
C LEU A 449 -5.77 1.44 -4.94
N ILE A 450 -5.91 1.50 -6.26
CA ILE A 450 -7.21 1.61 -6.93
C ILE A 450 -8.10 0.42 -6.55
N LYS A 451 -7.54 -0.80 -6.56
CA LYS A 451 -8.25 -2.00 -6.14
C LYS A 451 -8.60 -1.97 -4.64
N TYR A 452 -7.70 -1.46 -3.81
CA TYR A 452 -7.93 -1.34 -2.36
C TYR A 452 -9.11 -0.39 -2.05
N PHE A 453 -9.26 0.70 -2.81
CA PHE A 453 -10.36 1.67 -2.68
C PHE A 453 -11.58 1.37 -3.55
N GLN A 454 -11.67 0.18 -4.15
CA GLN A 454 -12.79 -0.19 -5.01
C GLN A 454 -14.10 -0.23 -4.22
N LEU A 455 -15.19 0.26 -4.83
CA LEU A 455 -16.51 0.23 -4.22
C LEU A 455 -17.02 -1.22 -4.09
N PRO A 456 -17.82 -1.51 -3.04
CA PRO A 456 -18.45 -2.81 -2.89
C PRO A 456 -19.37 -3.13 -4.07
N SER A 457 -19.33 -4.37 -4.55
CA SER A 457 -20.18 -4.84 -5.66
C SER A 457 -21.67 -4.75 -5.31
N GLU A 458 -22.50 -4.40 -6.30
CA GLU A 458 -23.96 -4.30 -6.19
C GLU A 458 -24.66 -5.62 -5.85
N GLY A 459 -23.99 -6.77 -6.01
CA GLY A 459 -24.56 -8.09 -5.70
C GLY A 459 -24.47 -8.54 -4.23
N GLN A 460 -23.87 -7.74 -3.34
CA GLN A 460 -23.69 -8.09 -1.92
C GLN A 460 -24.96 -7.85 -1.08
N SER A 461 -25.08 -8.53 0.06
CA SER A 461 -26.15 -8.24 1.02
C SER A 461 -26.05 -6.78 1.51
N HIS A 462 -27.19 -6.16 1.82
CA HIS A 462 -27.22 -4.76 2.24
C HIS A 462 -26.34 -4.51 3.49
N GLU A 463 -26.34 -5.43 4.45
CA GLU A 463 -25.49 -5.34 5.64
C GLU A 463 -23.99 -5.37 5.31
N ALA A 464 -23.56 -6.32 4.47
CA ALA A 464 -22.17 -6.40 4.03
C ALA A 464 -21.76 -5.15 3.24
N LYS A 465 -22.65 -4.64 2.37
CA LYS A 465 -22.44 -3.40 1.62
C LYS A 465 -22.22 -2.22 2.58
N GLN A 466 -23.06 -2.04 3.60
CA GLN A 466 -22.91 -0.95 4.57
C GLN A 466 -21.64 -1.06 5.42
N ASN A 467 -21.24 -2.27 5.80
CA ASN A 467 -19.98 -2.49 6.54
C ASN A 467 -18.77 -2.14 5.67
N ASN A 468 -18.74 -2.62 4.43
CA ASN A 468 -17.66 -2.34 3.49
C ASN A 468 -17.58 -0.84 3.13
N MET A 469 -18.74 -0.16 3.01
CA MET A 469 -18.77 1.30 2.80
C MET A 469 -18.22 2.08 4.00
N ARG A 470 -18.53 1.66 5.24
CA ARG A 470 -17.95 2.29 6.44
C ARG A 470 -16.43 2.08 6.51
N ALA A 471 -15.98 0.86 6.25
CA ALA A 471 -14.56 0.53 6.18
C ALA A 471 -13.84 1.34 5.08
N LEU A 472 -14.44 1.47 3.88
CA LEU A 472 -13.91 2.27 2.79
C LEU A 472 -13.75 3.75 3.18
N LYS A 473 -14.77 4.36 3.79
CA LYS A 473 -14.71 5.74 4.27
C LYS A 473 -13.62 5.94 5.32
N SER A 474 -13.48 5.00 6.26
CA SER A 474 -12.41 5.03 7.27
C SER A 474 -11.02 5.05 6.62
N ARG A 475 -10.79 4.18 5.62
CA ARG A 475 -9.53 4.11 4.88
C ARG A 475 -9.25 5.40 4.09
N GLN A 476 -10.27 5.94 3.43
CA GLN A 476 -10.19 7.20 2.68
C GLN A 476 -9.84 8.38 3.60
N ASN A 477 -10.45 8.46 4.79
CA ASN A 477 -10.15 9.51 5.76
C ASN A 477 -8.69 9.40 6.26
N MET A 478 -8.20 8.20 6.56
CA MET A 478 -6.80 8.03 6.99
C MET A 478 -5.79 8.51 5.94
N PHE A 479 -6.07 8.28 4.64
CA PHE A 479 -5.21 8.78 3.56
C PHE A 479 -5.26 10.30 3.42
N GLN A 480 -6.42 10.91 3.66
CA GLN A 480 -6.58 12.36 3.65
C GLN A 480 -5.87 13.03 4.83
N GLU A 481 -6.02 12.52 6.05
CA GLU A 481 -5.39 13.08 7.27
C GLU A 481 -3.86 13.03 7.23
N GLU A 482 -3.27 12.06 6.51
CA GLU A 482 -1.82 11.96 6.32
C GLU A 482 -1.32 12.73 5.07
N GLY A 483 -2.19 13.48 4.38
CA GLY A 483 -1.83 14.32 3.23
C GLY A 483 -1.48 13.54 1.96
N VAL A 484 -1.96 12.29 1.81
CA VAL A 484 -1.65 11.48 0.62
C VAL A 484 -2.35 12.01 -0.62
N ILE A 485 -3.53 12.64 -0.47
CA ILE A 485 -4.23 13.29 -1.59
C ILE A 485 -3.35 14.40 -2.19
N ASP A 486 -2.76 15.25 -1.35
CA ASP A 486 -1.89 16.33 -1.82
C ASP A 486 -0.64 15.79 -2.54
N LEU A 487 -0.05 14.71 -2.03
CA LEU A 487 1.05 14.01 -2.73
C LEU A 487 0.63 13.48 -4.11
N VAL A 488 -0.60 12.99 -4.25
CA VAL A 488 -1.14 12.55 -5.55
C VAL A 488 -1.32 13.74 -6.49
N LEU A 489 -1.81 14.89 -5.99
CA LEU A 489 -1.92 16.12 -6.77
C LEU A 489 -0.55 16.62 -7.23
N ASP A 490 0.45 16.62 -6.35
CA ASP A 490 1.82 16.97 -6.68
C ASP A 490 2.40 16.06 -7.78
N CYS A 491 2.14 14.74 -7.70
CA CYS A 491 2.53 13.80 -8.75
C CYS A 491 1.90 14.16 -10.10
N ILE A 492 0.59 14.45 -10.11
CA ILE A 492 -0.15 14.84 -11.31
C ILE A 492 0.40 16.14 -11.90
N ASP A 493 0.67 17.15 -11.06
CA ASP A 493 1.20 18.43 -11.50
C ASP A 493 2.57 18.27 -12.16
N ARG A 494 3.48 17.51 -11.54
CA ARG A 494 4.81 17.23 -12.12
C ARG A 494 4.73 16.46 -13.43
N LEU A 495 3.83 15.48 -13.53
CA LEU A 495 3.58 14.77 -14.77
C LEU A 495 3.03 15.69 -15.86
N HIS A 496 2.26 16.71 -15.49
CA HIS A 496 1.74 17.70 -16.43
C HIS A 496 2.78 18.72 -16.91
N HIS A 497 3.91 18.91 -16.22
CA HIS A 497 4.99 19.77 -16.74
C HIS A 497 5.63 19.23 -18.02
N TYR A 498 5.51 17.92 -18.28
CA TYR A 498 6.00 17.31 -19.50
C TYR A 498 5.02 17.57 -20.67
N SER A 499 5.56 18.18 -21.74
CA SER A 499 4.82 18.64 -22.92
C SER A 499 4.37 17.52 -23.88
N GLY A 500 4.62 16.25 -23.54
CA GLY A 500 4.19 15.07 -24.30
C GLY A 500 4.98 13.81 -23.92
N GLY A 501 4.46 12.64 -24.31
CA GLY A 501 5.05 11.33 -24.00
C GLY A 501 6.47 11.11 -24.55
N SER A 502 6.90 11.84 -25.58
CA SER A 502 8.26 11.76 -26.14
C SER A 502 9.33 12.34 -25.22
N HIS A 503 9.09 13.53 -24.65
CA HIS A 503 9.99 14.14 -23.67
C HIS A 503 10.06 13.32 -22.38
N PHE A 504 8.96 12.65 -22.03
CA PHE A 504 8.94 11.77 -20.87
C PHE A 504 9.69 10.46 -21.12
N ALA A 505 9.59 9.87 -22.32
CA ALA A 505 10.32 8.65 -22.69
C ALA A 505 11.85 8.81 -22.60
N GLU A 506 12.38 9.97 -23.01
CA GLU A 506 13.80 10.32 -22.87
C GLU A 506 14.25 10.38 -21.40
N VAL A 507 13.40 10.93 -20.52
CA VAL A 507 13.66 11.03 -19.08
C VAL A 507 13.52 9.68 -18.37
N ALA A 508 12.55 8.87 -18.78
CA ALA A 508 12.30 7.56 -18.19
C ALA A 508 13.25 6.46 -18.69
N GLN A 509 14.04 6.74 -19.74
CA GLN A 509 14.88 5.74 -20.43
C GLN A 509 14.07 4.50 -20.84
N SER A 510 12.80 4.70 -21.20
CA SER A 510 11.86 3.67 -21.59
C SER A 510 11.51 3.89 -23.07
N ASP A 511 11.54 2.82 -23.87
CA ASP A 511 11.19 2.84 -25.30
C ASP A 511 9.68 3.09 -25.54
N LYS A 512 8.89 3.31 -24.48
CA LYS A 512 7.41 3.35 -24.53
C LYS A 512 6.84 4.65 -23.96
N GLY A 513 6.64 5.64 -24.83
CA GLY A 513 5.90 6.87 -24.49
C GLY A 513 4.46 6.63 -23.99
N GLU A 514 3.86 5.47 -24.29
CA GLU A 514 2.51 5.05 -23.84
C GLU A 514 2.42 4.82 -22.31
N GLU A 515 3.54 4.59 -21.62
CA GLU A 515 3.57 4.34 -20.18
C GLU A 515 3.23 5.61 -19.37
N TRP A 516 3.56 6.78 -19.90
CA TRP A 516 3.25 8.07 -19.28
C TRP A 516 1.75 8.35 -19.19
N GLU A 517 1.03 8.20 -20.32
CA GLU A 517 -0.42 8.40 -20.37
C GLU A 517 -1.13 7.42 -19.44
N THR A 518 -0.65 6.17 -19.42
CA THR A 518 -1.18 5.13 -18.53
C THR A 518 -1.01 5.55 -17.07
N ILE A 519 0.18 5.97 -16.65
CA ILE A 519 0.43 6.36 -15.25
C ILE A 519 -0.38 7.60 -14.86
N LEU A 520 -0.44 8.62 -15.73
CA LEU A 520 -1.23 9.82 -15.47
C LEU A 520 -2.71 9.47 -15.28
N ASN A 521 -3.28 8.64 -16.14
CA ASN A 521 -4.66 8.18 -15.99
C ASN A 521 -4.87 7.37 -14.71
N ARG A 522 -3.91 6.52 -14.32
CA ARG A 522 -3.97 5.77 -13.04
C ARG A 522 -3.94 6.70 -11.82
N PHE A 523 -3.21 7.81 -11.85
CA PHE A 523 -3.25 8.79 -10.77
C PHE A 523 -4.62 9.47 -10.66
N TYR A 524 -5.26 9.83 -11.77
CA TYR A 524 -6.63 10.36 -11.75
C TYR A 524 -7.66 9.32 -11.30
N GLU A 525 -7.53 8.06 -11.73
CA GLU A 525 -8.37 6.96 -11.24
C GLU A 525 -8.22 6.77 -9.72
N LEU A 526 -6.98 6.83 -9.20
CA LEU A 526 -6.71 6.77 -7.76
C LEU A 526 -7.33 7.97 -7.03
N LEU A 527 -7.18 9.18 -7.56
CA LEU A 527 -7.78 10.38 -6.98
C LEU A 527 -9.30 10.25 -6.90
N ALA A 528 -9.94 9.74 -7.96
CA ALA A 528 -11.37 9.46 -7.97
C ALA A 528 -11.75 8.41 -6.91
N ALA A 529 -10.96 7.34 -6.76
CA ALA A 529 -11.20 6.30 -5.77
C ALA A 529 -11.05 6.80 -4.31
N LEU A 530 -10.17 7.77 -4.05
CA LEU A 530 -9.95 8.37 -2.73
C LEU A 530 -11.08 9.29 -2.26
N ILE A 531 -11.84 9.88 -3.19
CA ILE A 531 -12.91 10.85 -2.89
C ILE A 531 -14.32 10.28 -3.06
N ARG A 532 -14.51 9.32 -3.97
CA ARG A 532 -15.84 8.79 -4.33
C ARG A 532 -16.57 8.23 -3.11
N GLY A 533 -17.83 8.64 -2.95
CA GLY A 533 -18.70 8.20 -1.85
C GLY A 533 -18.38 8.80 -0.49
N ASN A 534 -17.45 9.76 -0.41
CA ASN A 534 -17.05 10.42 0.84
C ASN A 534 -17.20 11.94 0.76
N ARG A 535 -18.33 12.43 1.29
CA ARG A 535 -18.65 13.85 1.35
C ARG A 535 -17.57 14.71 2.02
N VAL A 536 -16.88 14.21 3.05
CA VAL A 536 -15.84 14.99 3.76
C VAL A 536 -14.67 15.26 2.83
N ASN A 537 -14.14 14.21 2.20
CA ASN A 537 -13.05 14.34 1.23
C ASN A 537 -13.44 15.23 0.02
N CYS A 538 -14.67 15.08 -0.51
CA CYS A 538 -15.16 15.94 -1.59
C CYS A 538 -15.28 17.41 -1.17
N ALA A 539 -15.70 17.69 0.07
CA ALA A 539 -15.76 19.06 0.59
C ALA A 539 -14.36 19.67 0.74
N HIS A 540 -13.37 18.92 1.23
CA HIS A 540 -11.97 19.37 1.25
C HIS A 540 -11.43 19.64 -0.16
N PHE A 541 -11.80 18.81 -1.14
CA PHE A 541 -11.37 19.01 -2.53
C PHE A 541 -12.06 20.20 -3.23
N SER A 542 -13.15 20.74 -2.68
CA SER A 542 -13.91 21.83 -3.32
C SER A 542 -13.08 23.09 -3.61
N SER A 543 -12.05 23.37 -2.81
CA SER A 543 -11.12 24.48 -3.04
C SER A 543 -10.21 24.29 -4.26
N SER A 544 -10.04 23.04 -4.72
CA SER A 544 -9.13 22.65 -5.82
C SER A 544 -9.87 22.45 -7.15
N LEU A 545 -11.14 22.86 -7.26
CA LEU A 545 -11.92 22.76 -8.50
C LEU A 545 -11.34 23.60 -9.64
N ASP A 546 -10.89 24.83 -9.36
CA ASP A 546 -10.26 25.71 -10.35
C ASP A 546 -9.01 25.02 -10.95
N TRP A 547 -8.22 24.33 -10.12
CA TRP A 547 -7.08 23.51 -10.54
C TRP A 547 -7.52 22.36 -11.45
N LEU A 548 -8.53 21.57 -11.05
CA LEU A 548 -8.97 20.39 -11.81
C LEU A 548 -9.50 20.77 -13.20
N ILE A 549 -10.30 21.83 -13.28
CA ILE A 549 -10.93 22.28 -14.53
C ILE A 549 -9.89 22.86 -15.48
N SER A 550 -8.82 23.50 -14.96
CA SER A 550 -7.70 23.98 -15.77
C SER A 550 -6.95 22.86 -16.52
N ARG A 551 -7.07 21.60 -16.06
CA ARG A 551 -6.45 20.43 -16.69
C ARG A 551 -7.31 19.79 -17.78
N LEU A 552 -8.56 20.24 -17.95
CA LEU A 552 -9.51 19.66 -18.90
C LEU A 552 -9.07 19.86 -20.37
N ASP A 553 -8.32 20.92 -20.68
CA ASP A 553 -7.81 21.18 -22.03
C ASP A 553 -6.77 20.14 -22.52
N ARG A 554 -6.30 19.24 -21.63
CA ARG A 554 -5.38 18.15 -22.00
C ARG A 554 -6.13 16.86 -22.29
N LEU A 555 -6.10 16.46 -23.56
CA LEU A 555 -6.77 15.27 -24.09
C LEU A 555 -6.41 13.99 -23.32
N GLU A 556 -5.14 13.82 -22.97
CA GLU A 556 -4.60 12.56 -22.43
C GLU A 556 -5.12 12.24 -21.02
N ALA A 557 -5.56 13.26 -20.27
CA ALA A 557 -6.07 13.16 -18.90
C ALA A 557 -7.59 13.39 -18.79
N SER A 558 -8.25 13.77 -19.89
CA SER A 558 -9.64 14.25 -19.89
C SER A 558 -10.64 13.25 -19.28
N CYS A 559 -10.45 11.95 -19.53
CA CYS A 559 -11.30 10.90 -18.98
C CYS A 559 -11.24 10.84 -17.44
N GLY A 560 -10.04 10.92 -16.88
CA GLY A 560 -9.81 10.91 -15.44
C GLY A 560 -10.27 12.20 -14.76
N VAL A 561 -10.00 13.36 -15.38
CA VAL A 561 -10.46 14.67 -14.90
C VAL A 561 -11.98 14.72 -14.78
N LEU A 562 -12.71 14.28 -15.83
CA LEU A 562 -14.17 14.25 -15.83
C LEU A 562 -14.73 13.31 -14.76
N GLU A 563 -14.06 12.19 -14.51
CA GLU A 563 -14.47 11.22 -13.48
C GLU A 563 -14.30 11.78 -12.07
N VAL A 564 -13.18 12.43 -11.77
CA VAL A 564 -12.96 13.15 -10.51
C VAL A 564 -14.01 14.24 -10.33
N LEU A 565 -14.23 15.05 -11.36
CA LEU A 565 -15.20 16.15 -11.34
C LEU A 565 -16.62 15.63 -11.05
N HIS A 566 -17.05 14.57 -11.73
CA HIS A 566 -18.33 13.92 -11.46
C HIS A 566 -18.43 13.44 -10.01
N CYS A 567 -17.39 12.78 -9.47
CA CYS A 567 -17.40 12.28 -8.08
C CYS A 567 -17.59 13.41 -7.05
N VAL A 568 -16.92 14.54 -7.25
CA VAL A 568 -16.99 15.69 -6.33
C VAL A 568 -18.36 16.36 -6.38
N LEU A 569 -18.90 16.58 -7.58
CA LEU A 569 -20.17 17.29 -7.78
C LEU A 569 -21.39 16.51 -7.28
N VAL A 570 -21.36 15.17 -7.38
CA VAL A 570 -22.45 14.32 -6.90
C VAL A 570 -22.53 14.33 -5.38
N GLU A 571 -21.39 14.29 -4.69
CA GLU A 571 -21.32 14.06 -3.24
C GLU A 571 -21.27 15.36 -2.40
N SER A 572 -20.67 16.45 -2.92
CA SER A 572 -20.47 17.69 -2.16
C SER A 572 -21.33 18.85 -2.70
N PRO A 573 -22.32 19.34 -1.93
CA PRO A 573 -23.00 20.60 -2.27
C PRO A 573 -22.07 21.81 -2.15
N GLU A 574 -21.05 21.75 -1.30
CA GLU A 574 -20.04 22.80 -1.14
C GLU A 574 -19.26 23.01 -2.45
N ALA A 575 -18.93 21.92 -3.15
CA ALA A 575 -18.32 21.97 -4.47
C ALA A 575 -19.19 22.68 -5.52
N LEU A 576 -20.51 22.41 -5.52
CA LEU A 576 -21.43 23.08 -6.45
C LEU A 576 -21.54 24.58 -6.19
N ASN A 577 -21.43 25.01 -4.93
CA ASN A 577 -21.40 26.43 -4.58
C ASN A 577 -20.09 27.12 -5.00
N ALA A 578 -19.00 26.37 -5.18
CA ALA A 578 -17.72 26.89 -5.65
C ALA A 578 -17.63 27.03 -7.18
N ILE A 579 -18.57 26.44 -7.94
CA ILE A 579 -18.59 26.52 -9.41
C ILE A 579 -18.93 27.94 -9.87
N LYS A 580 -18.12 28.46 -10.79
CA LYS A 580 -18.28 29.77 -11.45
C LYS A 580 -18.71 29.59 -12.90
N GLU A 581 -19.24 30.64 -13.52
CA GLU A 581 -19.64 30.64 -14.93
C GLU A 581 -18.50 30.24 -15.88
N GLY A 582 -17.29 30.73 -15.64
CA GLY A 582 -16.11 30.39 -16.44
C GLY A 582 -15.81 28.89 -16.47
N HIS A 583 -16.11 28.16 -15.38
CA HIS A 583 -15.92 26.71 -15.33
C HIS A 583 -16.89 25.97 -16.25
N ILE A 584 -18.15 26.40 -16.28
CA ILE A 584 -19.19 25.81 -17.13
C ILE A 584 -18.85 26.07 -18.61
N GLN A 585 -18.39 27.28 -18.93
CA GLN A 585 -17.92 27.62 -20.28
C GLN A 585 -16.74 26.75 -20.71
N SER A 586 -15.75 26.51 -19.83
CA SER A 586 -14.64 25.61 -20.13
C SER A 586 -15.12 24.19 -20.44
N ILE A 587 -16.07 23.64 -19.65
CA ILE A 587 -16.62 22.30 -19.87
C ILE A 587 -17.38 22.21 -21.21
N ILE A 588 -18.16 23.23 -21.55
CA ILE A 588 -18.89 23.28 -22.84
C ILE A 588 -17.89 23.44 -24.01
N SER A 589 -16.87 24.28 -23.86
CA SER A 589 -15.82 24.44 -24.88
C SER A 589 -15.04 23.15 -25.12
N PHE A 590 -14.87 22.32 -24.08
CA PHE A 590 -14.27 21.01 -24.20
C PHE A 590 -15.16 20.05 -25.02
N LEU A 591 -16.48 20.08 -24.81
CA LEU A 591 -17.45 19.31 -25.61
C LEU A 591 -17.38 19.70 -27.09
N ASP A 592 -17.23 21.00 -27.38
CA ASP A 592 -17.09 21.51 -28.75
C ASP A 592 -15.78 21.04 -29.42
N LYS A 593 -14.64 21.18 -28.73
CA LYS A 593 -13.33 20.80 -29.27
C LYS A 593 -13.16 19.29 -29.49
N HIS A 594 -13.76 18.45 -28.63
CA HIS A 594 -13.43 17.02 -28.58
C HIS A 594 -14.59 16.07 -28.90
N GLY A 595 -15.79 16.61 -29.18
CA GLY A 595 -16.94 15.85 -29.63
C GLY A 595 -17.73 15.16 -28.50
N CYS A 596 -18.73 14.36 -28.90
CA CYS A 596 -19.73 13.78 -28.00
C CYS A 596 -19.14 12.75 -27.02
N ASN A 597 -18.81 13.19 -25.80
CA ASN A 597 -18.44 12.32 -24.68
C ASN A 597 -19.58 12.25 -23.65
N HIS A 598 -20.10 11.06 -23.38
CA HIS A 598 -21.21 10.86 -22.44
C HIS A 598 -20.87 11.34 -21.02
N LYS A 599 -19.59 11.23 -20.59
CA LYS A 599 -19.15 11.69 -19.27
C LYS A 599 -19.28 13.21 -19.10
N VAL A 600 -19.10 13.99 -20.18
CA VAL A 600 -19.29 15.45 -20.11
C VAL A 600 -20.75 15.80 -19.84
N LEU A 601 -21.68 15.07 -20.47
CA LEU A 601 -23.11 15.24 -20.21
C LEU A 601 -23.50 14.79 -18.80
N GLU A 602 -22.89 13.73 -18.27
CA GLU A 602 -23.06 13.29 -16.88
C GLU A 602 -22.60 14.37 -15.88
N VAL A 603 -21.47 15.02 -16.15
CA VAL A 603 -20.98 16.15 -15.34
C VAL A 603 -21.95 17.33 -15.41
N LEU A 604 -22.40 17.74 -16.60
CA LEU A 604 -23.38 18.82 -16.78
C LEU A 604 -24.72 18.52 -16.08
N CYS A 605 -25.16 17.25 -16.10
CA CYS A 605 -26.32 16.79 -15.35
C CYS A 605 -26.12 16.92 -13.83
N SER A 606 -24.95 16.50 -13.33
CA SER A 606 -24.58 16.59 -11.91
C SER A 606 -24.46 18.03 -11.42
N LEU A 607 -24.09 18.97 -12.29
CA LEU A 607 -24.08 20.41 -12.00
C LEU A 607 -25.49 21.00 -11.76
N CYS A 608 -26.53 20.35 -12.29
CA CYS A 608 -27.90 20.85 -12.24
C CYS A 608 -28.66 20.40 -10.98
N VAL A 609 -28.32 19.23 -10.43
CA VAL A 609 -29.05 18.61 -9.31
C VAL A 609 -28.08 17.96 -8.33
N CYS A 610 -28.20 18.31 -7.05
CA CYS A 610 -27.46 17.69 -5.95
C CYS A 610 -28.44 17.11 -4.95
N HIS A 611 -28.35 15.81 -4.65
CA HIS A 611 -29.20 15.16 -3.64
C HIS A 611 -30.71 15.46 -3.78
N GLY A 612 -31.21 15.59 -5.02
CA GLY A 612 -32.61 15.91 -5.32
C GLY A 612 -32.97 17.40 -5.28
N VAL A 613 -32.02 18.29 -4.99
CA VAL A 613 -32.20 19.76 -5.00
C VAL A 613 -31.61 20.35 -6.28
N ALA A 614 -32.40 21.16 -6.98
CA ALA A 614 -32.00 21.83 -8.22
C ALA A 614 -31.18 23.12 -7.96
N VAL A 615 -30.09 23.29 -8.71
CA VAL A 615 -29.23 24.49 -8.67
C VAL A 615 -29.58 25.42 -9.84
N ARG A 616 -30.47 26.38 -9.61
CA ARG A 616 -31.04 27.24 -10.67
C ARG A 616 -30.01 28.07 -11.44
N SER A 617 -28.98 28.58 -10.76
CA SER A 617 -27.92 29.37 -11.41
C SER A 617 -27.22 28.57 -12.50
N ASN A 618 -26.80 27.34 -12.18
CA ASN A 618 -26.10 26.45 -13.10
C ASN A 618 -27.01 26.02 -14.25
N GLN A 619 -28.29 25.73 -13.97
CA GLN A 619 -29.27 25.38 -14.99
C GLN A 619 -29.42 26.48 -16.04
N ASN A 620 -29.57 27.75 -15.61
CA ASN A 620 -29.67 28.88 -16.53
C ASN A 620 -28.39 29.03 -17.36
N LEU A 621 -27.21 29.00 -16.72
CA LEU A 621 -25.92 29.11 -17.42
C LEU A 621 -25.71 28.00 -18.44
N ILE A 622 -26.07 26.76 -18.12
CA ILE A 622 -25.96 25.64 -19.06
C ILE A 622 -26.95 25.84 -20.22
N CYS A 623 -28.20 26.25 -19.95
CA CYS A 623 -29.17 26.54 -21.00
C CYS A 623 -28.69 27.65 -21.93
N ASP A 624 -28.17 28.75 -21.38
CA ASP A 624 -27.76 29.93 -22.13
C ASP A 624 -26.50 29.68 -22.98
N ASN A 625 -25.60 28.78 -22.56
CA ASN A 625 -24.37 28.47 -23.29
C ASN A 625 -24.48 27.24 -24.21
N LEU A 626 -25.31 26.22 -23.88
CA LEU A 626 -25.38 24.97 -24.64
C LEU A 626 -26.49 24.95 -25.70
N LEU A 627 -27.64 25.61 -25.45
CA LEU A 627 -28.79 25.55 -26.36
C LEU A 627 -28.66 26.43 -27.62
N PRO A 628 -27.96 27.58 -27.61
CA PRO A 628 -27.75 28.36 -28.82
C PRO A 628 -26.87 27.63 -29.85
N ASP A 629 -25.85 26.90 -29.37
CA ASP A 629 -24.88 26.17 -30.20
C ASP A 629 -25.41 24.79 -30.61
N ARG A 630 -26.39 24.89 -31.52
CA ARG A 630 -27.19 23.82 -32.11
C ARG A 630 -26.40 22.69 -32.77
N ASP A 631 -25.14 22.90 -33.10
CA ASP A 631 -24.28 21.93 -33.79
C ASP A 631 -23.68 20.88 -32.83
N LEU A 632 -23.70 21.14 -31.51
CA LEU A 632 -23.18 20.22 -30.48
C LEU A 632 -24.18 19.12 -30.10
N LEU A 633 -25.48 19.35 -30.32
CA LEU A 633 -26.56 18.48 -29.87
C LEU A 633 -27.27 17.82 -31.05
N LEU A 634 -27.68 16.56 -30.85
CA LEU A 634 -28.49 15.85 -31.85
C LEU A 634 -29.88 16.47 -31.96
N GLN A 635 -30.20 16.94 -33.17
CA GLN A 635 -31.52 17.45 -33.51
C GLN A 635 -32.30 16.45 -34.33
N THR A 636 -33.58 16.31 -34.02
CA THR A 636 -34.51 15.55 -34.84
C THR A 636 -35.68 16.43 -35.24
N ARG A 637 -36.11 16.28 -36.49
CA ARG A 637 -37.31 16.93 -37.01
C ARG A 637 -38.12 15.89 -37.76
N LEU A 638 -39.42 15.86 -37.48
CA LEU A 638 -40.35 15.03 -38.23
C LEU A 638 -40.33 15.47 -39.70
N ALA A 639 -39.89 14.57 -40.57
CA ALA A 639 -39.81 14.80 -42.00
C ALA A 639 -40.84 13.92 -42.72
N ASN A 640 -41.58 14.49 -43.66
CA ASN A 640 -42.53 13.74 -44.47
C ASN A 640 -41.76 12.76 -45.38
N GLN A 641 -42.23 11.53 -45.47
CA GLN A 641 -41.66 10.54 -46.37
C GLN A 641 -41.98 10.92 -47.83
N VAL A 642 -40.98 11.45 -48.55
CA VAL A 642 -41.13 11.81 -49.96
C VAL A 642 -40.73 10.61 -50.82
N THR A 643 -41.71 9.85 -51.30
CA THR A 643 -41.49 8.91 -52.41
C THR A 643 -41.44 9.71 -53.71
N ARG A 644 -40.34 9.58 -54.45
CA ARG A 644 -40.21 10.21 -55.77
C ARG A 644 -41.12 9.45 -56.75
N SER A 645 -42.37 9.91 -56.92
CA SER A 645 -43.22 9.43 -58.01
C SER A 645 -42.48 9.67 -59.33
N GLY A 646 -42.32 8.62 -60.14
CA GLY A 646 -41.37 8.53 -61.24
C GLY A 646 -41.18 9.83 -62.01
N ARG A 647 -39.91 10.29 -62.12
CA ARG A 647 -39.57 11.23 -63.19
C ARG A 647 -39.86 10.50 -64.50
N PRO A 648 -40.73 11.00 -65.39
CA PRO A 648 -40.76 10.48 -66.76
C PRO A 648 -39.35 10.68 -67.35
N VAL A 649 -38.80 9.64 -67.98
CA VAL A 649 -37.52 9.72 -68.68
C VAL A 649 -37.66 10.71 -69.84
N LYS A 650 -37.35 11.98 -69.60
CA LYS A 650 -37.14 12.98 -70.65
C LYS A 650 -35.65 13.26 -70.73
N MET A 651 -34.98 12.65 -71.70
CA MET A 651 -33.63 13.05 -72.12
C MET A 651 -33.75 14.32 -72.97
N THR A 652 -33.40 15.48 -72.41
CA THR A 652 -33.20 16.70 -73.20
C THR A 652 -31.81 16.65 -73.83
N ALA A 653 -31.73 16.23 -75.10
CA ALA A 653 -30.55 16.38 -75.94
C ALA A 653 -30.61 17.75 -76.64
N ARG A 654 -29.59 18.60 -76.43
CA ARG A 654 -29.44 19.88 -77.14
C ARG A 654 -28.59 19.64 -78.39
N ALA A 655 -29.21 19.39 -79.54
CA ALA A 655 -28.52 19.32 -80.82
C ALA A 655 -28.40 20.73 -81.44
N GLN A 656 -27.18 21.22 -81.63
CA GLN A 656 -26.93 22.39 -82.48
C GLN A 656 -26.97 21.98 -83.96
N ARG A 657 -27.94 22.47 -84.73
CA ARG A 657 -27.89 22.45 -86.20
C ARG A 657 -28.46 23.73 -86.80
N ARG A 658 -27.58 24.61 -87.27
CA ARG A 658 -27.74 25.69 -88.27
C ARG A 658 -26.32 26.07 -88.71
N MET A 659 -25.93 26.21 -89.97
CA MET A 659 -26.51 26.02 -91.29
C MET A 659 -25.33 25.78 -92.26
N LEU A 660 -25.56 25.04 -93.35
CA LEU A 660 -24.70 25.04 -94.53
C LEU A 660 -25.16 26.18 -95.46
N ASN A 661 -24.25 27.10 -95.79
CA ASN A 661 -24.23 28.08 -96.90
C ASN A 661 -23.06 29.03 -96.56
N GLU A 662 -22.09 29.40 -97.38
CA GLU A 662 -21.83 29.25 -98.81
C GLU A 662 -20.41 29.83 -99.07
N VAL A 663 -19.85 29.60 -100.26
CA VAL A 663 -18.76 30.35 -100.92
C VAL A 663 -17.29 29.86 -100.77
N LYS A 664 -16.89 29.13 -101.83
CA LYS A 664 -15.54 29.00 -102.40
C LYS A 664 -14.79 30.35 -102.49
N LYS A 665 -13.47 30.35 -102.22
CA LYS A 665 -12.41 30.69 -103.19
C LYS A 665 -11.01 30.69 -102.56
N ASN A 666 -10.19 29.74 -103.00
CA ASN A 666 -8.73 29.87 -103.22
C ASN A 666 -8.43 31.17 -104.03
N PRO A 667 -7.21 31.78 -104.01
CA PRO A 667 -5.95 31.05 -104.29
C PRO A 667 -4.59 31.65 -103.83
N ARG A 668 -3.52 30.85 -104.10
CA ARG A 668 -2.07 31.15 -104.31
C ARG A 668 -1.22 31.43 -103.06
N VAL A 669 -0.22 30.62 -102.69
CA VAL A 669 0.97 30.06 -103.40
C VAL A 669 2.01 31.13 -103.75
N SER A 670 3.08 31.14 -102.96
CA SER A 670 4.47 30.86 -103.39
C SER A 670 5.21 30.21 -102.24
#